data_AF-A0A7C5GKM1-F1
#
_entry.id   AF-A0A7C5GKM1-F1
#
_cell.length_a   1.000
_cell.length_b   1.000
_cell.length_c   1.000
_cell.angle_alpha   90.00
_cell.angle_beta   90.00
_cell.angle_gamma   90.00
#
_symmetry.space_group_name_H-M   'P 1'
#
loop_
_entity.id
_entity.type
_entity.pdbx_description
1 polymer ?
#
loop_
_entity_poly.entity_id
_entity_poly.type
_entity_poly.pdbx_seq_one_letter_code
_entity_poly.pdbx_strand_id
1 'polypeptide(L)'
;MRNVLVLVISMALLNIGGAYERTVLVELFTSTTCGYCPAAEQELDNIVAAHGGRVVELAYHVGWPAPGNDPFYHANPSESDARVSYYNVTGTPTGFVDGTEQSSLSSAVTSRLSVSSPLQLTVTLSEGYRVRGVIRRSSSISGDIRAFFAITESNINYRAPNGRNIFNGVMRDLIPNANGVPVNLTSGDSVVLEYDYTLAPSWNPANLKMIFFVQNRSTKEVYQTAFVDIPAPGYYFGLTSLTPTQSLVDPLSTEGVEFKVLLENMGTLADSYKIRLIKNIPREWSSSFCTSSGCYNDSATVSLASLAQETLKVDIYPMGYEGRGKDILIVSSLGSPLLSDTITFEATTGGSVLIIDDDQGDNFERYYQAALDSTHLDHFTISRQDGPISSSTLMRFRAVVWFTGTPFTDVLSASDKIALQTYLTNGGKLFITGSEIGWALTDTSAFYRNFLHAHYVADSAWNLNVYGITGDPISDGMSFRIAGGDGANNQRYPDIIRPRDAYATPIFTYGTSIDSCAGLRIATGTYKVVYLGFGFEAIDNPASRALLMRRVMNYLGIESATAEYNPPAKPQKLSLDSVHPNPFNSEVIFTFESPENGTIMLEIFDVLGNRLWAKSENVTRGKKTERWNGKSDNGIPLPSGIYFLRLSFKNETETAKLLLLK
;
A
#
# COMPACT_ATOMS: atom_id res chain seq x y z
N MET A 1 -11.41 -25.38 -33.79
CA MET A 1 -11.58 -25.71 -32.37
C MET A 1 -13.07 -25.69 -32.09
N ARG A 2 -13.64 -26.78 -31.57
CA ARG A 2 -15.06 -26.85 -31.23
C ARG A 2 -15.29 -25.94 -30.02
N ASN A 3 -16.11 -24.89 -30.16
CA ASN A 3 -16.56 -24.04 -29.06
C ASN A 3 -17.30 -24.91 -28.04
N VAL A 4 -16.62 -25.28 -26.96
CA VAL A 4 -17.25 -25.93 -25.81
C VAL A 4 -17.73 -24.81 -24.91
N LEU A 5 -19.03 -24.49 -24.99
CA LEU A 5 -19.69 -23.54 -24.10
C LEU A 5 -19.67 -24.14 -22.68
N VAL A 6 -18.74 -23.70 -21.83
CA VAL A 6 -18.77 -24.03 -20.40
C VAL A 6 -19.78 -23.11 -19.73
N LEU A 7 -21.02 -23.58 -19.63
CA LEU A 7 -22.12 -22.87 -18.99
C LEU A 7 -22.14 -23.24 -17.49
N VAL A 8 -21.56 -22.40 -16.64
CA VAL A 8 -21.70 -22.55 -15.18
C VAL A 8 -23.02 -21.87 -14.77
N ILE A 9 -24.05 -22.68 -14.51
CA ILE A 9 -25.40 -22.22 -14.14
C ILE A 9 -25.51 -22.14 -12.60
N SER A 10 -25.89 -20.97 -12.08
CA SER A 10 -26.30 -20.82 -10.67
C SER A 10 -27.59 -21.59 -10.36
N MET A 11 -27.69 -22.17 -9.17
CA MET A 11 -28.84 -22.97 -8.70
C MET A 11 -30.18 -22.23 -8.85
N ALA A 12 -31.09 -22.76 -9.68
CA ALA A 12 -32.44 -22.23 -9.83
C ALA A 12 -33.36 -22.87 -8.77
N LEU A 13 -33.74 -22.10 -7.75
CA LEU A 13 -34.67 -22.56 -6.70
C LEU A 13 -36.13 -22.34 -7.12
N LEU A 14 -36.96 -23.33 -6.75
CA LEU A 14 -38.36 -23.51 -7.18
C LEU A 14 -39.30 -22.43 -6.61
N ASN A 15 -40.19 -21.96 -7.49
CA ASN A 15 -41.26 -21.01 -7.18
C ASN A 15 -42.39 -21.67 -6.37
N ILE A 16 -42.72 -21.11 -5.21
CA ILE A 16 -44.03 -21.30 -4.57
C ILE A 16 -44.56 -19.93 -4.17
N GLY A 17 -45.31 -19.28 -5.09
CA GLY A 17 -46.09 -18.07 -4.83
C GLY A 17 -45.34 -16.73 -4.94
N GLY A 18 -45.34 -16.12 -6.14
CA GLY A 18 -45.18 -14.67 -6.35
C GLY A 18 -43.91 -13.95 -5.86
N ALA A 19 -42.99 -14.62 -5.17
CA ALA A 19 -41.76 -14.05 -4.63
C ALA A 19 -40.65 -15.11 -4.60
N TYR A 20 -39.40 -14.66 -4.74
CA TYR A 20 -38.24 -15.54 -4.85
C TYR A 20 -37.57 -15.74 -3.50
N GLU A 21 -36.89 -16.88 -3.32
CA GLU A 21 -36.04 -17.07 -2.15
C GLU A 21 -34.91 -16.01 -2.14
N ARG A 22 -34.65 -15.45 -0.95
CA ARG A 22 -33.66 -14.38 -0.78
C ARG A 22 -32.27 -14.97 -0.51
N THR A 23 -31.29 -14.38 -1.18
CA THR A 23 -29.88 -14.43 -0.82
C THR A 23 -29.51 -13.06 -0.23
N VAL A 24 -29.03 -13.06 1.00
CA VAL A 24 -28.71 -11.85 1.75
C VAL A 24 -27.28 -11.40 1.45
N LEU A 25 -27.09 -10.11 1.19
CA LEU A 25 -25.75 -9.51 1.14
C LEU A 25 -25.39 -8.95 2.51
N VAL A 26 -24.19 -9.27 2.98
CA VAL A 26 -23.57 -8.61 4.14
C VAL A 26 -22.35 -7.85 3.66
N GLU A 27 -22.42 -6.52 3.75
CA GLU A 27 -21.31 -5.63 3.43
C GLU A 27 -20.60 -5.24 4.73
N LEU A 28 -19.30 -5.51 4.84
CA LEU A 28 -18.51 -5.21 6.03
C LEU A 28 -17.41 -4.21 5.68
N PHE A 29 -17.37 -3.07 6.37
CA PHE A 29 -16.25 -2.14 6.32
C PHE A 29 -15.24 -2.53 7.41
N THR A 30 -14.01 -2.80 7.00
CA THR A 30 -12.95 -3.37 7.86
C THR A 30 -11.57 -2.81 7.52
N SER A 31 -10.58 -3.12 8.34
CA SER A 31 -9.17 -2.83 8.05
C SER A 31 -8.23 -3.83 8.73
N THR A 32 -7.13 -4.19 8.07
CA THR A 32 -6.02 -4.99 8.64
C THR A 32 -5.32 -4.29 9.80
N THR A 33 -5.53 -2.99 9.96
CA THR A 33 -4.96 -2.15 11.04
C THR A 33 -5.93 -1.91 12.19
N CYS A 34 -7.20 -2.28 12.01
CA CYS A 34 -8.25 -2.07 12.99
C CYS A 34 -8.26 -3.20 14.02
N GLY A 35 -7.96 -2.89 15.29
CA GLY A 35 -7.89 -3.88 16.37
C GLY A 35 -9.23 -4.54 16.74
N TYR A 36 -10.37 -3.91 16.42
CA TYR A 36 -11.71 -4.47 16.68
C TYR A 36 -12.27 -5.30 15.52
N CYS A 37 -11.69 -5.16 14.33
CA CYS A 37 -12.20 -5.77 13.11
C CYS A 37 -12.11 -7.30 13.07
N PRO A 38 -11.07 -7.96 13.63
CA PRO A 38 -10.98 -9.42 13.61
C PRO A 38 -12.20 -10.13 14.18
N ALA A 39 -12.81 -9.58 15.23
CA ALA A 39 -14.00 -10.16 15.85
C ALA A 39 -15.24 -10.07 14.96
N ALA A 40 -15.44 -8.93 14.27
CA ALA A 40 -16.55 -8.74 13.35
C ALA A 40 -16.39 -9.60 12.08
N GLU A 41 -15.17 -9.70 11.56
CA GLU A 41 -14.85 -10.58 10.44
C GLU A 41 -15.08 -12.05 10.80
N GLN A 42 -14.68 -12.47 12.02
CA GLN A 42 -14.93 -13.82 12.51
C GLN A 42 -16.43 -14.11 12.72
N GLU A 43 -17.23 -13.13 13.16
CA GLU A 43 -18.69 -13.26 13.22
C GLU A 43 -19.26 -13.49 11.81
N LEU A 44 -18.81 -12.72 10.82
CA LEU A 44 -19.26 -12.86 9.43
C LEU A 44 -18.89 -14.23 8.85
N ASP A 45 -17.67 -14.72 9.08
CA ASP A 45 -17.24 -16.06 8.67
C ASP A 45 -18.20 -17.14 9.20
N ASN A 46 -18.58 -17.02 10.49
CA ASN A 46 -19.49 -17.96 11.13
C ASN A 46 -20.90 -17.88 10.54
N ILE A 47 -21.39 -16.68 10.22
CA ILE A 47 -22.70 -16.48 9.58
C ILE A 47 -22.71 -17.12 8.19
N VAL A 48 -21.70 -16.86 7.36
CA VAL A 48 -21.58 -17.45 6.01
C VAL A 48 -21.51 -18.98 6.10
N ALA A 49 -20.71 -19.51 7.02
CA ALA A 49 -20.61 -20.96 7.25
C ALA A 49 -21.94 -21.59 7.70
N ALA A 50 -22.72 -20.90 8.54
CA ALA A 50 -23.99 -21.40 9.05
C ALA A 50 -25.14 -21.36 8.02
N HIS A 51 -25.09 -20.43 7.07
CA HIS A 51 -26.19 -20.21 6.11
C HIS A 51 -25.87 -20.62 4.66
N GLY A 52 -24.64 -21.07 4.39
CA GLY A 52 -24.22 -21.56 3.08
C GLY A 52 -24.48 -20.55 1.95
N GLY A 53 -24.94 -21.03 0.79
CA GLY A 53 -25.18 -20.20 -0.40
C GLY A 53 -26.33 -19.19 -0.30
N ARG A 54 -26.89 -18.95 0.89
CA ARG A 54 -27.96 -17.97 1.13
C ARG A 54 -27.45 -16.65 1.71
N VAL A 55 -26.17 -16.57 2.09
CA VAL A 55 -25.53 -15.34 2.55
C VAL A 55 -24.25 -15.13 1.75
N VAL A 56 -24.05 -13.89 1.31
CA VAL A 56 -22.86 -13.47 0.57
C VAL A 56 -22.16 -12.38 1.36
N GLU A 57 -20.88 -12.59 1.63
CA GLU A 57 -20.00 -11.60 2.23
C GLU A 57 -19.36 -10.70 1.16
N LEU A 58 -19.22 -9.41 1.47
CA LEU A 58 -18.50 -8.43 0.68
C LEU A 58 -17.79 -7.46 1.64
N ALA A 59 -16.47 -7.60 1.78
CA ALA A 59 -15.65 -6.83 2.70
C ALA A 59 -14.96 -5.67 1.98
N TYR A 60 -15.32 -4.44 2.35
CA TYR A 60 -14.65 -3.22 1.91
C TYR A 60 -13.53 -2.88 2.89
N HIS A 61 -12.29 -3.10 2.46
CA HIS A 61 -11.13 -2.64 3.19
C HIS A 61 -10.92 -1.14 2.97
N VAL A 62 -10.61 -0.42 4.05
CA VAL A 62 -10.45 1.05 4.04
C VAL A 62 -9.06 1.48 4.51
N GLY A 63 -8.64 2.67 4.10
CA GLY A 63 -7.34 3.27 4.42
C GLY A 63 -7.23 3.86 5.83
N TRP A 64 -8.02 3.37 6.77
CA TRP A 64 -8.07 3.82 8.16
C TRP A 64 -8.63 2.71 9.07
N PRO A 65 -8.42 2.73 10.39
CA PRO A 65 -7.67 3.71 11.19
C PRO A 65 -6.18 3.74 10.85
N ALA A 66 -5.44 4.72 11.39
CA ALA A 66 -3.99 4.74 11.25
C ALA A 66 -3.40 3.39 11.72
N PRO A 67 -2.36 2.84 11.06
CA PRO A 67 -1.55 3.47 10.02
C PRO A 67 -2.19 3.68 8.63
N GLY A 68 -3.36 3.12 8.35
CA GLY A 68 -4.08 3.32 7.09
C GLY A 68 -3.42 2.65 5.88
N ASN A 69 -2.57 1.65 6.13
CA ASN A 69 -1.76 0.94 5.13
C ASN A 69 -2.33 -0.44 4.79
N ASP A 70 -3.66 -0.58 4.83
CA ASP A 70 -4.33 -1.83 4.50
C ASP A 70 -4.03 -2.20 3.03
N PRO A 71 -3.33 -3.33 2.76
CA PRO A 71 -2.94 -3.70 1.39
C PRO A 71 -4.15 -3.98 0.50
N PHE A 72 -5.27 -4.39 1.06
CA PHE A 72 -6.49 -4.68 0.31
C PHE A 72 -7.21 -3.39 -0.06
N TYR A 73 -7.15 -2.35 0.78
CA TYR A 73 -7.58 -1.00 0.42
C TYR A 73 -6.73 -0.42 -0.71
N HIS A 74 -5.41 -0.53 -0.62
CA HIS A 74 -4.50 0.02 -1.63
C HIS A 74 -4.66 -0.61 -3.02
N ALA A 75 -5.20 -1.82 -3.10
CA ALA A 75 -5.52 -2.46 -4.37
C ALA A 75 -6.66 -1.72 -5.11
N ASN A 76 -7.61 -1.11 -4.39
CA ASN A 76 -8.76 -0.43 -5.00
C ASN A 76 -9.37 0.67 -4.08
N PRO A 77 -8.65 1.78 -3.84
CA PRO A 77 -9.07 2.79 -2.88
C PRO A 77 -10.31 3.56 -3.35
N SER A 78 -10.40 3.86 -4.64
CA SER A 78 -11.48 4.69 -5.21
C SER A 78 -12.87 4.10 -4.99
N GLU A 79 -13.00 2.77 -5.07
CA GLU A 79 -14.29 2.11 -4.97
C GLU A 79 -14.68 1.86 -3.52
N SER A 80 -13.73 1.49 -2.67
CA SER A 80 -13.93 1.45 -1.22
C SER A 80 -14.38 2.81 -0.69
N ASP A 81 -13.69 3.90 -1.05
CA ASP A 81 -14.02 5.26 -0.59
C ASP A 81 -15.40 5.73 -1.08
N ALA A 82 -15.77 5.37 -2.31
CA ALA A 82 -17.10 5.66 -2.84
C ALA A 82 -18.19 4.94 -2.03
N ARG A 83 -17.96 3.70 -1.61
CA ARG A 83 -18.90 2.95 -0.76
C ARG A 83 -18.93 3.47 0.68
N VAL A 84 -17.79 3.85 1.25
CA VAL A 84 -17.70 4.56 2.55
C VAL A 84 -18.55 5.82 2.52
N SER A 85 -18.37 6.65 1.49
CA SER A 85 -19.10 7.91 1.31
C SER A 85 -20.60 7.69 1.12
N TYR A 86 -20.97 6.68 0.33
CA TYR A 86 -22.37 6.32 0.09
C TYR A 86 -23.10 5.87 1.36
N TYR A 87 -22.43 5.07 2.19
CA TYR A 87 -23.00 4.61 3.46
C TYR A 87 -22.86 5.60 4.61
N ASN A 88 -21.99 6.61 4.48
CA ASN A 88 -21.59 7.52 5.55
C ASN A 88 -20.90 6.78 6.71
N VAL A 89 -19.96 5.89 6.37
CA VAL A 89 -19.22 5.10 7.35
C VAL A 89 -18.17 5.98 8.01
N THR A 90 -18.18 6.06 9.34
CA THR A 90 -17.26 6.88 10.13
C THR A 90 -16.31 6.07 11.02
N GLY A 91 -16.42 4.74 11.01
CA GLY A 91 -15.65 3.85 11.86
C GLY A 91 -15.61 2.41 11.32
N THR A 92 -14.67 1.62 11.82
CA THR A 92 -14.50 0.20 11.48
C THR A 92 -14.32 -0.59 12.76
N PRO A 93 -14.92 -1.79 12.88
CA PRO A 93 -15.78 -2.40 11.87
C PRO A 93 -17.15 -1.73 11.79
N THR A 94 -17.79 -1.73 10.61
CA THR A 94 -19.20 -1.35 10.44
C THR A 94 -19.86 -2.26 9.42
N GLY A 95 -20.97 -2.89 9.78
CA GLY A 95 -21.61 -3.92 8.97
C GLY A 95 -23.03 -3.56 8.55
N PHE A 96 -23.35 -3.89 7.30
CA PHE A 96 -24.65 -3.66 6.68
C PHE A 96 -25.24 -4.98 6.19
N VAL A 97 -26.52 -5.22 6.50
CA VAL A 97 -27.27 -6.37 5.99
C VAL A 97 -28.33 -5.86 5.04
N ASP A 98 -28.24 -6.29 3.77
CA ASP A 98 -29.01 -5.77 2.64
C ASP A 98 -29.07 -4.21 2.62
N GLY A 99 -27.92 -3.58 2.93
CA GLY A 99 -27.73 -2.13 2.89
C GLY A 99 -28.28 -1.34 4.08
N THR A 100 -28.74 -2.02 5.14
CA THR A 100 -29.09 -1.38 6.42
C THR A 100 -28.01 -1.67 7.46
N GLU A 101 -27.48 -0.64 8.12
CA GLU A 101 -26.48 -0.77 9.18
C GLU A 101 -27.03 -1.58 10.36
N GLN A 102 -26.22 -2.47 10.94
CA GLN A 102 -26.66 -3.36 12.01
C GLN A 102 -25.73 -3.34 13.21
N SER A 103 -26.33 -3.42 14.40
CA SER A 103 -25.61 -3.71 15.65
C SER A 103 -25.39 -5.21 15.88
N SER A 104 -26.15 -6.07 15.19
CA SER A 104 -26.01 -7.54 15.21
C SER A 104 -26.24 -8.09 13.80
N LEU A 105 -25.17 -8.57 13.17
CA LEU A 105 -25.24 -9.11 11.81
C LEU A 105 -26.09 -10.39 11.76
N SER A 106 -25.85 -11.31 12.68
CA SER A 106 -26.54 -12.61 12.77
C SER A 106 -28.08 -12.49 12.88
N SER A 107 -28.57 -11.62 13.76
CA SER A 107 -30.02 -11.40 13.95
C SER A 107 -30.66 -10.79 12.70
N ALA A 108 -30.00 -9.80 12.10
CA ALA A 108 -30.48 -9.13 10.90
C ALA A 108 -30.51 -10.07 9.69
N VAL A 109 -29.47 -10.89 9.52
CA VAL A 109 -29.41 -11.93 8.46
C VAL A 109 -30.57 -12.91 8.62
N THR A 110 -30.79 -13.44 9.83
CA THR A 110 -31.91 -14.35 10.11
C THR A 110 -33.26 -13.70 9.77
N SER A 111 -33.44 -12.43 10.14
CA SER A 111 -34.65 -11.66 9.82
C SER A 111 -34.83 -11.42 8.33
N ARG A 112 -33.74 -11.22 7.56
CA ARG A 112 -33.84 -11.04 6.10
C ARG A 112 -34.10 -12.35 5.39
N LEU A 113 -33.48 -13.45 5.81
CA LEU A 113 -33.68 -14.78 5.23
C LEU A 113 -35.12 -15.30 5.36
N SER A 114 -35.91 -14.79 6.30
CA SER A 114 -37.34 -15.10 6.44
C SER A 114 -38.26 -14.28 5.52
N VAL A 115 -37.72 -13.26 4.83
CA VAL A 115 -38.44 -12.39 3.91
C VAL A 115 -38.03 -12.69 2.47
N SER A 116 -39.01 -13.00 1.62
CA SER A 116 -38.78 -13.26 0.21
C SER A 116 -38.28 -12.02 -0.55
N SER A 117 -37.67 -12.25 -1.70
CA SER A 117 -37.19 -11.18 -2.57
C SER A 117 -38.19 -10.89 -3.70
N PRO A 118 -38.41 -9.61 -4.06
CA PRO A 118 -39.19 -9.23 -5.24
C PRO A 118 -38.44 -9.48 -6.57
N LEU A 119 -37.16 -9.87 -6.51
CA LEU A 119 -36.30 -10.10 -7.66
C LEU A 119 -35.68 -11.50 -7.64
N GLN A 120 -35.55 -12.10 -8.82
CA GLN A 120 -34.65 -13.22 -9.09
C GLN A 120 -33.49 -12.70 -9.90
N LEU A 121 -32.28 -12.98 -9.41
CA LEU A 121 -31.04 -12.68 -10.11
C LEU A 121 -30.41 -13.96 -10.60
N THR A 122 -29.79 -13.90 -11.77
CA THR A 122 -28.90 -14.95 -12.29
C THR A 122 -27.64 -14.28 -12.77
N VAL A 123 -26.49 -14.81 -12.39
CA VAL A 123 -25.19 -14.36 -12.89
C VAL A 123 -24.49 -15.54 -13.55
N THR A 124 -23.94 -15.31 -14.73
CA THR A 124 -23.21 -16.30 -15.52
C THR A 124 -21.94 -15.67 -16.06
N LEU A 125 -20.87 -16.46 -16.11
CA LEU A 125 -19.61 -16.06 -16.70
C LEU A 125 -19.46 -16.76 -18.05
N SER A 126 -18.82 -16.09 -19.01
CA SER A 126 -18.45 -16.68 -20.30
C SER A 126 -16.95 -16.57 -20.54
N GLU A 127 -16.46 -17.33 -21.53
CA GLU A 127 -15.09 -17.19 -22.02
C GLU A 127 -14.78 -15.73 -22.39
N GLY A 128 -13.51 -15.33 -22.21
CA GLY A 128 -13.06 -13.97 -22.48
C GLY A 128 -13.33 -12.96 -21.36
N TYR A 129 -13.49 -13.42 -20.10
CA TYR A 129 -13.70 -12.58 -18.93
C TYR A 129 -14.91 -11.65 -19.06
N ARG A 130 -16.07 -12.22 -19.39
CA ARG A 130 -17.32 -11.48 -19.52
C ARG A 130 -18.36 -12.01 -18.53
N VAL A 131 -18.99 -11.10 -17.81
CA VAL A 131 -20.06 -11.38 -16.86
C VAL A 131 -21.40 -10.99 -17.46
N ARG A 132 -22.41 -11.84 -17.26
CA ARG A 132 -23.80 -11.61 -17.66
C ARG A 132 -24.72 -11.75 -16.47
N GLY A 133 -25.38 -10.66 -16.10
CA GLY A 133 -26.42 -10.62 -15.07
C GLY A 133 -27.82 -10.53 -15.68
N VAL A 134 -28.77 -11.30 -15.15
CA VAL A 134 -30.18 -11.28 -15.53
C VAL A 134 -31.03 -10.96 -14.32
N ILE A 135 -31.91 -9.96 -14.45
CA ILE A 135 -32.84 -9.52 -13.42
C ILE A 135 -34.25 -9.89 -13.87
N ARG A 136 -34.96 -10.68 -13.07
CA ARG A 136 -36.39 -10.95 -13.23
C ARG A 136 -37.14 -10.43 -12.02
N ARG A 137 -38.27 -9.77 -12.24
CA ARG A 137 -39.11 -9.22 -11.18
C ARG A 137 -40.35 -10.08 -10.96
N SER A 138 -40.78 -10.21 -9.71
CA SER A 138 -42.08 -10.79 -9.37
C SER A 138 -43.08 -9.74 -8.88
N SER A 139 -42.60 -8.58 -8.40
CA SER A 139 -43.42 -7.42 -8.03
C SER A 139 -42.74 -6.10 -8.43
N SER A 140 -43.51 -5.00 -8.42
CA SER A 140 -43.00 -3.67 -8.80
C SER A 140 -42.10 -3.09 -7.72
N ILE A 141 -40.91 -2.64 -8.11
CA ILE A 141 -40.01 -1.81 -7.28
C ILE A 141 -39.81 -0.45 -7.95
N SER A 142 -39.57 0.59 -7.15
CA SER A 142 -39.43 1.98 -7.61
C SER A 142 -38.29 2.69 -6.89
N GLY A 143 -37.79 3.78 -7.48
CA GLY A 143 -36.67 4.56 -6.94
C GLY A 143 -35.41 4.47 -7.80
N ASP A 144 -34.28 4.89 -7.24
CA ASP A 144 -32.99 4.90 -7.95
C ASP A 144 -32.36 3.50 -7.95
N ILE A 145 -32.87 2.61 -8.81
CA ILE A 145 -32.42 1.22 -8.87
C ILE A 145 -31.09 1.12 -9.62
N ARG A 146 -30.12 0.45 -9.00
CA ARG A 146 -28.80 0.16 -9.56
C ARG A 146 -28.47 -1.31 -9.43
N ALA A 147 -27.79 -1.85 -10.42
CA ALA A 147 -27.18 -3.17 -10.36
C ALA A 147 -25.66 -3.06 -10.30
N PHE A 148 -25.04 -3.98 -9.57
CA PHE A 148 -23.61 -4.01 -9.32
C PHE A 148 -23.10 -5.41 -9.57
N PHE A 149 -21.92 -5.48 -10.17
CA PHE A 149 -21.09 -6.68 -10.18
C PHE A 149 -19.89 -6.41 -9.29
N ALA A 150 -19.53 -7.33 -8.40
CA ALA A 150 -18.36 -7.22 -7.54
C ALA A 150 -17.50 -8.48 -7.67
N ILE A 151 -16.19 -8.30 -7.79
CA ILE A 151 -15.23 -9.40 -7.64
C ILE A 151 -14.76 -9.40 -6.19
N THR A 152 -14.85 -10.54 -5.52
CA THR A 152 -14.29 -10.74 -4.18
C THR A 152 -13.28 -11.88 -4.18
N GLU A 153 -12.31 -11.80 -3.28
CA GLU A 153 -11.36 -12.86 -3.02
C GLU A 153 -11.44 -13.31 -1.56
N SER A 154 -11.53 -14.63 -1.34
CA SER A 154 -11.52 -15.22 0.00
C SER A 154 -10.25 -16.02 0.29
N ASN A 155 -10.10 -16.52 1.50
CA ASN A 155 -8.98 -17.36 1.93
C ASN A 155 -7.60 -16.74 1.62
N ILE A 156 -7.49 -15.41 1.72
CA ILE A 156 -6.22 -14.70 1.55
C ILE A 156 -5.41 -14.86 2.84
N ASN A 157 -4.23 -15.45 2.74
CA ASN A 157 -3.30 -15.56 3.85
C ASN A 157 -2.42 -14.31 3.93
N TYR A 158 -2.67 -13.47 4.94
CA TYR A 158 -1.91 -12.25 5.18
C TYR A 158 -1.79 -12.04 6.68
N ARG A 159 -0.56 -11.94 7.21
CA ARG A 159 -0.32 -11.67 8.63
C ARG A 159 -0.58 -10.19 8.91
N ALA A 160 -1.80 -9.86 9.28
CA ALA A 160 -2.18 -8.47 9.54
C ALA A 160 -1.68 -7.98 10.92
N PRO A 161 -1.35 -6.68 11.05
CA PRO A 161 -0.98 -6.09 12.34
C PRO A 161 -2.03 -6.26 13.44
N ASN A 162 -3.32 -6.35 13.07
CA ASN A 162 -4.41 -6.60 14.03
C ASN A 162 -4.51 -8.07 14.52
N GLY A 163 -3.59 -8.95 14.12
CA GLY A 163 -3.51 -10.35 14.54
C GLY A 163 -4.34 -11.34 13.71
N ARG A 164 -5.11 -10.87 12.70
CA ARG A 164 -5.84 -11.75 11.79
C ARG A 164 -4.94 -12.24 10.65
N ASN A 165 -5.11 -13.50 10.26
CA ASN A 165 -4.27 -14.14 9.23
C ASN A 165 -5.01 -14.55 7.95
N ILE A 166 -6.33 -14.70 8.00
CA ILE A 166 -7.14 -15.20 6.87
C ILE A 166 -8.24 -14.18 6.59
N PHE A 167 -8.31 -13.68 5.36
CA PHE A 167 -9.31 -12.69 4.95
C PHE A 167 -10.26 -13.28 3.92
N ASN A 168 -11.55 -12.99 4.08
CA ASN A 168 -12.65 -13.55 3.32
C ASN A 168 -13.52 -12.43 2.73
N GLY A 169 -14.05 -12.64 1.53
CA GLY A 169 -14.95 -11.69 0.87
C GLY A 169 -14.31 -10.35 0.50
N VAL A 170 -12.98 -10.25 0.47
CA VAL A 170 -12.25 -9.01 0.21
C VAL A 170 -12.63 -8.47 -1.16
N MET A 171 -13.23 -7.27 -1.21
CA MET A 171 -13.60 -6.61 -2.45
C MET A 171 -12.34 -6.29 -3.26
N ARG A 172 -12.32 -6.76 -4.50
CA ARG A 172 -11.25 -6.52 -5.46
C ARG A 172 -11.64 -5.51 -6.52
N ASP A 173 -12.87 -5.58 -7.03
CA ASP A 173 -13.36 -4.73 -8.12
C ASP A 173 -14.89 -4.59 -8.09
N LEU A 174 -15.42 -3.44 -8.54
CA LEU A 174 -16.84 -3.18 -8.79
C LEU A 174 -17.02 -2.81 -10.27
N ILE A 175 -17.78 -3.61 -11.01
CA ILE A 175 -17.95 -3.45 -12.45
C ILE A 175 -19.33 -2.81 -12.76
N PRO A 176 -19.38 -1.75 -13.58
CA PRO A 176 -18.25 -1.06 -14.23
C PRO A 176 -17.56 0.00 -13.33
N ASN A 177 -18.13 0.30 -12.16
CA ASN A 177 -17.55 1.13 -11.09
C ASN A 177 -18.49 1.13 -9.87
N ALA A 178 -18.06 1.79 -8.80
CA ALA A 178 -18.81 1.96 -7.54
C ALA A 178 -20.18 2.67 -7.62
N ASN A 179 -20.58 3.27 -8.76
CA ASN A 179 -21.93 3.85 -8.90
C ASN A 179 -22.99 2.83 -9.34
N GLY A 180 -22.55 1.68 -9.86
CA GLY A 180 -23.42 0.67 -10.45
C GLY A 180 -24.12 1.16 -11.72
N VAL A 181 -24.98 0.30 -12.27
CA VAL A 181 -25.66 0.51 -13.54
C VAL A 181 -27.14 0.82 -13.30
N PRO A 182 -27.70 1.93 -13.82
CA PRO A 182 -29.13 2.21 -13.76
C PRO A 182 -29.97 1.08 -14.35
N VAL A 183 -30.96 0.61 -13.60
CA VAL A 183 -31.89 -0.44 -14.05
C VAL A 183 -33.31 0.11 -14.05
N ASN A 184 -34.00 0.01 -15.20
CA ASN A 184 -35.40 0.37 -15.30
C ASN A 184 -36.28 -0.90 -15.32
N LEU A 185 -37.24 -1.02 -14.38
CA LEU A 185 -38.02 -2.24 -14.13
C LEU A 185 -39.53 -2.03 -14.33
N THR A 186 -39.92 -1.30 -15.38
CA THR A 186 -41.29 -0.81 -15.58
C THR A 186 -42.32 -1.82 -16.08
N SER A 187 -41.97 -2.93 -16.76
CA SER A 187 -42.97 -3.96 -17.16
C SER A 187 -42.36 -5.28 -17.69
N GLY A 188 -42.93 -6.42 -17.28
CA GLY A 188 -42.91 -7.75 -17.92
C GLY A 188 -41.60 -8.54 -18.10
N ASP A 189 -40.55 -7.88 -18.60
CA ASP A 189 -39.37 -8.57 -19.16
C ASP A 189 -38.20 -8.66 -18.18
N SER A 190 -37.25 -9.53 -18.51
CA SER A 190 -35.96 -9.62 -17.82
C SER A 190 -35.01 -8.52 -18.29
N VAL A 191 -34.34 -7.83 -17.37
CA VAL A 191 -33.21 -6.96 -17.73
C VAL A 191 -31.94 -7.80 -17.81
N VAL A 192 -31.15 -7.61 -18.87
CA VAL A 192 -29.87 -8.29 -19.08
C VAL A 192 -28.77 -7.24 -19.09
N LEU A 193 -27.72 -7.48 -18.31
CA LEU A 193 -26.53 -6.64 -18.22
C LEU A 193 -25.30 -7.49 -18.55
N GLU A 194 -24.40 -6.96 -19.36
CA GLU A 194 -23.16 -7.63 -19.74
C GLU A 194 -21.98 -6.67 -19.67
N TYR A 195 -20.89 -7.11 -19.06
CA TYR A 195 -19.66 -6.36 -18.91
C TYR A 195 -18.44 -7.27 -19.03
N ASP A 196 -17.35 -6.73 -19.55
CA ASP A 196 -16.05 -7.39 -19.50
C ASP A 196 -15.38 -7.04 -18.15
N TYR A 197 -14.56 -7.95 -17.64
CA TYR A 197 -13.80 -7.79 -16.40
C TYR A 197 -12.36 -8.27 -16.57
N THR A 198 -11.50 -7.95 -15.61
CA THR A 198 -10.08 -8.37 -15.61
C THR A 198 -9.71 -8.96 -14.26
N LEU A 199 -8.72 -9.86 -14.24
CA LEU A 199 -8.17 -10.42 -13.02
C LEU A 199 -6.72 -9.96 -12.86
N ALA A 200 -6.37 -9.43 -11.68
CA ALA A 200 -5.00 -9.02 -11.40
C ALA A 200 -4.14 -10.25 -11.03
N PRO A 201 -2.93 -10.42 -11.60
CA PRO A 201 -2.10 -11.63 -11.43
C PRO A 201 -1.90 -12.08 -9.98
N SER A 202 -1.87 -11.13 -9.04
CA SER A 202 -1.72 -11.36 -7.61
C SER A 202 -2.93 -12.00 -6.93
N TRP A 203 -4.11 -12.04 -7.57
CA TRP A 203 -5.31 -12.65 -7.01
C TRP A 203 -5.30 -14.16 -7.23
N ASN A 204 -5.71 -14.94 -6.23
CA ASN A 204 -5.87 -16.38 -6.38
C ASN A 204 -7.22 -16.71 -7.04
N PRO A 205 -7.24 -17.16 -8.30
CA PRO A 205 -8.49 -17.35 -9.02
C PRO A 205 -9.36 -18.47 -8.44
N ALA A 206 -8.78 -19.44 -7.70
CA ALA A 206 -9.55 -20.48 -7.02
C ALA A 206 -10.42 -19.92 -5.88
N ASN A 207 -10.11 -18.72 -5.40
CA ASN A 207 -10.82 -18.08 -4.30
C ASN A 207 -11.66 -16.87 -4.76
N LEU A 208 -11.81 -16.68 -6.07
CA LEU A 208 -12.54 -15.53 -6.62
C LEU A 208 -14.02 -15.83 -6.82
N LYS A 209 -14.85 -14.83 -6.52
CA LYS A 209 -16.30 -14.89 -6.70
C LYS A 209 -16.80 -13.62 -7.38
N MET A 210 -17.73 -13.80 -8.31
CA MET A 210 -18.49 -12.72 -8.94
C MET A 210 -19.83 -12.60 -8.22
N ILE A 211 -20.06 -11.48 -7.55
CA ILE A 211 -21.31 -11.14 -6.87
C ILE A 211 -22.11 -10.21 -7.79
N PHE A 212 -23.40 -10.46 -7.94
CA PHE A 212 -24.34 -9.62 -8.68
C PHE A 212 -25.49 -9.22 -7.76
N PHE A 213 -25.63 -7.93 -7.45
CA PHE A 213 -26.69 -7.46 -6.56
C PHE A 213 -27.41 -6.23 -7.12
N VAL A 214 -28.68 -6.07 -6.70
CA VAL A 214 -29.53 -4.94 -7.08
C VAL A 214 -29.91 -4.15 -5.84
N GLN A 215 -29.61 -2.86 -5.86
CA GLN A 215 -29.77 -1.93 -4.74
C GLN A 215 -30.60 -0.70 -5.16
N ASN A 216 -31.43 -0.21 -4.26
CA ASN A 216 -32.00 1.13 -4.34
C ASN A 216 -31.05 2.14 -3.71
N ARG A 217 -30.49 3.06 -4.50
CA ARG A 217 -29.51 4.04 -3.97
C ARG A 217 -30.10 5.08 -3.03
N SER A 218 -31.40 5.35 -3.12
CA SER A 218 -32.06 6.32 -2.24
C SER A 218 -32.31 5.73 -0.85
N THR A 219 -32.77 4.48 -0.77
CA THR A 219 -33.12 3.82 0.50
C THR A 219 -32.00 2.94 1.05
N LYS A 220 -30.94 2.72 0.26
CA LYS A 220 -29.86 1.78 0.49
C LYS A 220 -30.26 0.29 0.47
N GLU A 221 -31.53 -0.04 0.37
CA GLU A 221 -31.99 -1.44 0.38
C GLU A 221 -31.40 -2.25 -0.78
N VAL A 222 -30.81 -3.40 -0.46
CA VAL A 222 -30.47 -4.46 -1.42
C VAL A 222 -31.66 -5.40 -1.56
N TYR A 223 -32.21 -5.49 -2.77
CA TYR A 223 -33.39 -6.29 -3.05
C TYR A 223 -33.06 -7.78 -3.23
N GLN A 224 -31.92 -8.09 -3.84
CA GLN A 224 -31.48 -9.46 -4.09
C GLN A 224 -30.00 -9.48 -4.44
N THR A 225 -29.40 -10.64 -4.19
CA THR A 225 -28.02 -10.97 -4.58
C THR A 225 -28.00 -12.32 -5.28
N ALA A 226 -27.12 -12.47 -6.26
CA ALA A 226 -26.70 -13.75 -6.82
C ALA A 226 -25.17 -13.76 -6.87
N PHE A 227 -24.57 -14.94 -6.97
CA PHE A 227 -23.13 -15.05 -7.12
C PHE A 227 -22.78 -16.30 -7.92
N VAL A 228 -21.55 -16.32 -8.43
CA VAL A 228 -20.93 -17.49 -9.08
C VAL A 228 -19.43 -17.43 -8.83
N ASP A 229 -18.81 -18.59 -8.59
CA ASP A 229 -17.36 -18.66 -8.46
C ASP A 229 -16.71 -18.38 -9.82
N ILE A 230 -15.65 -17.57 -9.83
CA ILE A 230 -14.91 -17.26 -11.04
C ILE A 230 -13.99 -18.45 -11.33
N PRO A 231 -14.15 -19.16 -12.46
CA PRO A 231 -13.32 -20.30 -12.74
C PRO A 231 -11.87 -19.88 -12.95
N ALA A 232 -10.93 -20.72 -12.53
CA ALA A 232 -9.53 -20.50 -12.81
C ALA A 232 -9.29 -20.37 -14.33
N PRO A 233 -8.58 -19.32 -14.80
CA PRO A 233 -8.28 -19.16 -16.22
C PRO A 233 -7.51 -20.35 -16.79
N GLY A 234 -7.47 -20.46 -18.12
CA GLY A 234 -6.62 -21.46 -18.79
C GLY A 234 -5.15 -21.30 -18.40
N TYR A 235 -4.63 -20.09 -18.57
CA TYR A 235 -3.27 -19.71 -18.18
C TYR A 235 -3.32 -18.67 -17.07
N TYR A 236 -2.69 -18.97 -15.94
CA TYR A 236 -2.57 -18.06 -14.81
C TYR A 236 -1.40 -18.46 -13.91
N PHE A 237 -0.75 -17.50 -13.24
CA PHE A 237 0.30 -17.80 -12.28
C PHE A 237 0.38 -16.77 -11.17
N GLY A 238 0.95 -17.16 -10.03
CA GLY A 238 1.25 -16.30 -8.90
C GLY A 238 2.74 -16.33 -8.56
N LEU A 239 3.23 -15.22 -7.99
CA LEU A 239 4.57 -15.12 -7.41
C LEU A 239 4.46 -14.74 -5.93
N THR A 240 5.08 -15.54 -5.06
CA THR A 240 5.09 -15.30 -3.61
C THR A 240 6.52 -15.28 -3.10
N SER A 241 6.95 -14.17 -2.49
CA SER A 241 8.28 -14.13 -1.83
C SER A 241 8.27 -14.99 -0.57
N LEU A 242 9.21 -15.93 -0.47
CA LEU A 242 9.39 -16.82 0.68
C LEU A 242 10.45 -16.30 1.67
N THR A 243 11.24 -15.31 1.26
CA THR A 243 12.20 -14.58 2.10
C THR A 243 11.91 -13.07 2.03
N PRO A 244 12.44 -12.26 2.96
CA PRO A 244 12.49 -10.81 2.77
C PRO A 244 13.12 -10.47 1.42
N THR A 245 12.67 -9.40 0.78
CA THR A 245 13.21 -8.95 -0.52
C THR A 245 14.38 -7.99 -0.37
N GLN A 246 14.82 -7.72 0.85
CA GLN A 246 15.98 -6.89 1.15
C GLN A 246 16.90 -7.61 2.14
N SER A 247 18.21 -7.42 2.01
CA SER A 247 19.17 -8.03 2.93
C SER A 247 20.46 -7.21 3.09
N LEU A 248 21.00 -7.24 4.30
CA LEU A 248 22.36 -6.78 4.61
C LEU A 248 23.31 -7.96 4.44
N VAL A 249 24.26 -7.84 3.51
CA VAL A 249 25.22 -8.89 3.17
C VAL A 249 26.62 -8.47 3.59
N ASP A 250 27.44 -9.40 4.07
CA ASP A 250 28.85 -9.14 4.30
C ASP A 250 29.56 -8.95 2.95
N PRO A 251 30.31 -7.84 2.73
CA PRO A 251 31.03 -7.66 1.47
C PRO A 251 32.00 -8.82 1.18
N LEU A 252 32.56 -9.45 2.23
CA LEU A 252 33.47 -10.59 2.13
C LEU A 252 32.74 -11.95 2.09
N SER A 253 31.40 -11.96 2.09
CA SER A 253 30.63 -13.20 2.01
C SER A 253 30.92 -13.93 0.69
N THR A 254 31.43 -15.16 0.80
CA THR A 254 31.55 -16.07 -0.34
C THR A 254 30.24 -16.78 -0.68
N GLU A 255 29.26 -16.74 0.23
CA GLU A 255 27.95 -17.38 0.05
C GLU A 255 26.91 -16.43 -0.57
N GLY A 256 27.18 -15.12 -0.57
CA GLY A 256 26.24 -14.10 -1.06
C GLY A 256 24.99 -13.99 -0.17
N VAL A 257 23.87 -13.61 -0.78
CA VAL A 257 22.53 -13.69 -0.18
C VAL A 257 21.59 -14.42 -1.14
N GLU A 258 20.83 -15.38 -0.60
CA GLU A 258 19.80 -16.14 -1.32
C GLU A 258 18.41 -15.56 -0.99
N PHE A 259 17.70 -15.11 -2.02
CA PHE A 259 16.28 -14.79 -1.97
C PHE A 259 15.45 -15.92 -2.57
N LYS A 260 14.25 -16.19 -2.05
CA LYS A 260 13.37 -17.26 -2.54
C LYS A 260 12.02 -16.72 -2.96
N VAL A 261 11.55 -17.19 -4.11
CA VAL A 261 10.20 -16.93 -4.64
C VAL A 261 9.55 -18.25 -5.02
N LEU A 262 8.29 -18.41 -4.68
CA LEU A 262 7.44 -19.48 -5.18
C LEU A 262 6.72 -19.00 -6.44
N LEU A 263 6.95 -19.68 -7.56
CA LEU A 263 6.17 -19.56 -8.79
C LEU A 263 5.13 -20.69 -8.82
N GLU A 264 3.86 -20.35 -8.91
CA GLU A 264 2.75 -21.32 -8.90
C GLU A 264 1.92 -21.19 -10.18
N ASN A 265 1.71 -22.31 -10.90
CA ASN A 265 0.73 -22.33 -11.99
C ASN A 265 -0.67 -22.47 -11.40
N MET A 266 -1.40 -21.37 -11.35
CA MET A 266 -2.78 -21.32 -10.85
C MET A 266 -3.83 -21.47 -11.96
N GLY A 267 -3.39 -21.66 -13.21
CA GLY A 267 -4.26 -21.91 -14.35
C GLY A 267 -4.71 -23.37 -14.44
N THR A 268 -5.77 -23.63 -15.21
CA THR A 268 -6.30 -24.97 -15.47
C THR A 268 -5.51 -25.74 -16.53
N LEU A 269 -4.67 -25.07 -17.31
CA LEU A 269 -3.79 -25.66 -18.33
C LEU A 269 -2.33 -25.67 -17.84
N ALA A 270 -1.56 -26.63 -18.36
CA ALA A 270 -0.11 -26.57 -18.23
C ALA A 270 0.44 -25.36 -19.00
N ASP A 271 1.46 -24.71 -18.47
CA ASP A 271 2.06 -23.51 -19.05
C ASP A 271 3.58 -23.55 -18.96
N SER A 272 4.22 -22.69 -19.73
CA SER A 272 5.64 -22.41 -19.66
C SER A 272 5.85 -20.94 -19.32
N TYR A 273 6.71 -20.67 -18.36
CA TYR A 273 6.99 -19.33 -17.87
C TYR A 273 8.40 -18.91 -18.28
N LYS A 274 8.49 -17.77 -18.96
CA LYS A 274 9.77 -17.12 -19.24
C LYS A 274 10.17 -16.29 -18.04
N ILE A 275 11.29 -16.65 -17.43
CA ILE A 275 11.87 -15.96 -16.29
C ILE A 275 13.05 -15.13 -16.80
N ARG A 276 13.14 -13.86 -16.39
CA ARG A 276 14.23 -12.95 -16.73
C ARG A 276 14.74 -12.25 -15.48
N LEU A 277 16.05 -12.15 -15.35
CA LEU A 277 16.71 -11.39 -14.30
C LEU A 277 17.31 -10.12 -14.89
N ILE A 278 16.82 -8.95 -14.46
CA ILE A 278 17.39 -7.66 -14.79
C ILE A 278 18.29 -7.23 -13.65
N LYS A 279 19.57 -6.99 -13.97
CA LYS A 279 20.61 -6.72 -12.98
C LYS A 279 20.89 -5.23 -12.86
N ASN A 280 20.50 -4.62 -11.75
CA ASN A 280 20.88 -3.24 -11.39
C ASN A 280 21.80 -3.27 -10.16
N ILE A 281 22.90 -4.01 -10.28
CA ILE A 281 23.92 -4.19 -9.25
C ILE A 281 25.22 -3.45 -9.63
N PRO A 282 26.10 -3.15 -8.66
CA PRO A 282 27.45 -2.66 -8.94
C PRO A 282 28.18 -3.57 -9.93
N ARG A 283 29.07 -3.00 -10.74
CA ARG A 283 29.75 -3.73 -11.83
C ARG A 283 30.57 -4.92 -11.33
N GLU A 284 31.08 -4.81 -10.11
CA GLU A 284 31.91 -5.79 -9.44
C GLU A 284 31.08 -6.93 -8.82
N TRP A 285 29.79 -6.69 -8.57
CA TRP A 285 28.89 -7.68 -8.02
C TRP A 285 28.47 -8.69 -9.08
N SER A 286 28.04 -9.86 -8.62
CA SER A 286 27.46 -10.89 -9.48
C SER A 286 26.09 -11.29 -8.96
N SER A 287 25.19 -11.63 -9.88
CA SER A 287 23.93 -12.24 -9.50
C SER A 287 23.45 -13.25 -10.54
N SER A 288 22.64 -14.19 -10.07
CA SER A 288 22.03 -15.26 -10.85
C SER A 288 20.72 -15.68 -10.23
N PHE A 289 19.95 -16.50 -10.93
CA PHE A 289 18.83 -17.21 -10.33
C PHE A 289 18.86 -18.70 -10.68
N CYS A 290 18.37 -19.53 -9.77
CA CYS A 290 18.28 -20.97 -9.94
C CYS A 290 16.84 -21.45 -9.92
N THR A 291 16.63 -22.51 -10.68
CA THR A 291 15.45 -23.38 -10.66
C THR A 291 15.89 -24.79 -10.28
N SER A 292 14.96 -25.71 -10.14
CA SER A 292 15.19 -27.14 -10.01
C SER A 292 16.04 -27.74 -11.14
N SER A 293 16.05 -27.10 -12.32
CA SER A 293 16.79 -27.54 -13.50
C SER A 293 18.21 -26.97 -13.62
N GLY A 294 18.59 -26.01 -12.78
CA GLY A 294 19.91 -25.37 -12.80
C GLY A 294 19.86 -23.86 -12.56
N CYS A 295 21.03 -23.22 -12.64
CA CYS A 295 21.23 -21.80 -12.42
C CYS A 295 21.52 -21.05 -13.71
N TYR A 296 21.01 -19.83 -13.80
CA TYR A 296 20.98 -19.00 -14.99
C TYR A 296 21.38 -17.57 -14.67
N ASN A 297 22.11 -16.95 -15.59
CA ASN A 297 22.54 -15.56 -15.43
C ASN A 297 21.47 -14.57 -15.86
N ASP A 298 20.73 -14.85 -16.93
CA ASP A 298 19.87 -13.83 -17.57
C ASP A 298 18.43 -14.29 -17.73
N SER A 299 18.20 -15.51 -18.21
CA SER A 299 16.84 -16.02 -18.43
C SER A 299 16.77 -17.54 -18.47
N ALA A 300 15.59 -18.07 -18.16
CA ALA A 300 15.24 -19.48 -18.24
C ALA A 300 13.77 -19.62 -18.61
N THR A 301 13.37 -20.83 -18.99
CA THR A 301 11.97 -21.20 -19.14
C THR A 301 11.67 -22.38 -18.23
N VAL A 302 10.63 -22.26 -17.42
CA VAL A 302 10.12 -23.34 -16.56
C VAL A 302 8.75 -23.76 -17.04
N SER A 303 8.53 -25.06 -17.23
CA SER A 303 7.21 -25.60 -17.59
C SER A 303 6.57 -26.25 -16.38
N LEU A 304 5.35 -25.83 -16.05
CA LEU A 304 4.58 -26.36 -14.92
C LEU A 304 3.25 -26.91 -15.40
N ALA A 305 2.90 -28.10 -14.92
CA ALA A 305 1.52 -28.58 -14.99
C ALA A 305 0.59 -27.64 -14.20
N SER A 306 -0.71 -27.71 -14.47
CA SER A 306 -1.71 -27.01 -13.66
C SER A 306 -1.53 -27.37 -12.18
N LEU A 307 -1.59 -26.36 -11.30
CA LEU A 307 -1.37 -26.46 -9.85
C LEU A 307 0.02 -26.91 -9.40
N ALA A 308 0.98 -27.05 -10.32
CA ALA A 308 2.37 -27.30 -9.96
C ALA A 308 3.10 -25.99 -9.60
N GLN A 309 4.16 -26.12 -8.80
CA GLN A 309 4.93 -25.00 -8.29
C GLN A 309 6.43 -25.22 -8.47
N GLU A 310 7.18 -24.14 -8.52
CA GLU A 310 8.64 -24.10 -8.61
C GLU A 310 9.19 -23.03 -7.66
N THR A 311 10.23 -23.37 -6.90
CA THR A 311 10.93 -22.37 -6.08
C THR A 311 12.09 -21.79 -6.88
N LEU A 312 12.00 -20.49 -7.18
CA LEU A 312 13.07 -19.71 -7.77
C LEU A 312 13.97 -19.19 -6.65
N LYS A 313 15.28 -19.36 -6.80
CA LYS A 313 16.30 -18.81 -5.90
C LYS A 313 17.03 -17.70 -6.62
N VAL A 314 17.15 -16.52 -6.05
CA VAL A 314 17.90 -15.40 -6.62
C VAL A 314 19.08 -15.13 -5.70
N ASP A 315 20.30 -15.26 -6.23
CA ASP A 315 21.53 -15.10 -5.47
C ASP A 315 22.24 -13.81 -5.88
N ILE A 316 22.62 -12.99 -4.89
CA ILE A 316 23.41 -11.77 -5.09
C ILE A 316 24.72 -11.86 -4.32
N TYR A 317 25.84 -11.63 -5.00
CA TYR A 317 27.20 -11.73 -4.47
C TYR A 317 27.93 -10.38 -4.57
N PRO A 318 28.34 -9.77 -3.44
CA PRO A 318 29.10 -8.53 -3.44
C PRO A 318 30.55 -8.65 -3.95
N MET A 319 31.08 -9.88 -4.00
CA MET A 319 32.42 -10.18 -4.52
C MET A 319 33.57 -9.43 -3.83
N GLY A 320 33.43 -9.10 -2.54
CA GLY A 320 34.44 -8.35 -1.78
C GLY A 320 34.27 -6.83 -1.83
N TYR A 321 33.28 -6.30 -2.55
CA TYR A 321 33.10 -4.87 -2.76
C TYR A 321 31.91 -4.32 -1.99
N GLU A 322 32.13 -3.17 -1.36
CA GLU A 322 31.05 -2.42 -0.74
C GLU A 322 30.10 -1.84 -1.79
N GLY A 323 28.82 -1.83 -1.47
CA GLY A 323 27.82 -1.23 -2.33
C GLY A 323 26.40 -1.68 -2.00
N ARG A 324 25.50 -1.30 -2.90
CA ARG A 324 24.09 -1.66 -2.89
C ARG A 324 23.69 -2.03 -4.31
N GLY A 325 22.95 -3.11 -4.45
CA GLY A 325 22.49 -3.62 -5.73
C GLY A 325 21.02 -4.03 -5.69
N LYS A 326 20.32 -3.85 -6.80
CA LYS A 326 18.92 -4.23 -6.98
C LYS A 326 18.76 -5.15 -8.18
N ASP A 327 18.17 -6.31 -7.98
CA ASP A 327 17.79 -7.21 -9.05
C ASP A 327 16.29 -7.22 -9.24
N ILE A 328 15.82 -7.32 -10.49
CA ILE A 328 14.40 -7.41 -10.82
C ILE A 328 14.17 -8.72 -11.55
N LEU A 329 13.42 -9.62 -10.90
CA LEU A 329 12.96 -10.87 -11.49
C LEU A 329 11.62 -10.63 -12.16
N ILE A 330 11.54 -10.92 -13.46
CA ILE A 330 10.34 -10.79 -14.28
C ILE A 330 9.92 -12.18 -14.71
N VAL A 331 8.67 -12.55 -14.46
CA VAL A 331 8.09 -13.81 -14.92
C VAL A 331 6.92 -13.50 -15.86
N SER A 332 6.88 -14.14 -17.02
CA SER A 332 5.81 -13.98 -17.99
C SER A 332 5.33 -15.35 -18.47
N SER A 333 4.02 -15.52 -18.59
CA SER A 333 3.40 -16.71 -19.19
C SER A 333 3.66 -16.75 -20.70
N LEU A 334 3.98 -17.92 -21.25
CA LEU A 334 4.05 -18.14 -22.71
C LEU A 334 2.69 -18.51 -23.30
N GLY A 335 1.81 -19.16 -22.52
CA GLY A 335 0.42 -19.44 -22.92
C GLY A 335 -0.47 -18.19 -22.97
N SER A 336 -0.16 -17.17 -22.17
CA SER A 336 -0.81 -15.86 -22.17
C SER A 336 0.23 -14.73 -22.08
N PRO A 337 0.79 -14.26 -23.21
CA PRO A 337 1.93 -13.34 -23.22
C PRO A 337 1.72 -11.97 -22.57
N LEU A 338 0.47 -11.58 -22.28
CA LEU A 338 0.15 -10.34 -21.55
C LEU A 338 0.17 -10.53 -20.03
N LEU A 339 0.18 -11.79 -19.55
CA LEU A 339 0.25 -12.11 -18.14
C LEU A 339 1.73 -12.12 -17.70
N SER A 340 2.13 -11.10 -16.93
CA SER A 340 3.48 -10.95 -16.40
C SER A 340 3.43 -10.33 -15.00
N ASP A 341 4.41 -10.69 -14.17
CA ASP A 341 4.59 -10.16 -12.82
C ASP A 341 6.07 -10.01 -12.49
N THR A 342 6.41 -9.19 -11.48
CA THR A 342 7.79 -8.83 -11.13
C THR A 342 8.04 -8.75 -9.63
N ILE A 343 9.21 -9.20 -9.18
CA ILE A 343 9.70 -9.00 -7.81
C ILE A 343 11.08 -8.34 -7.87
N THR A 344 11.30 -7.34 -7.00
CA THR A 344 12.60 -6.67 -6.85
C THR A 344 13.28 -7.14 -5.57
N PHE A 345 14.57 -7.48 -5.67
CA PHE A 345 15.44 -7.84 -4.57
C PHE A 345 16.53 -6.80 -4.37
N GLU A 346 16.85 -6.47 -3.12
CA GLU A 346 17.88 -5.51 -2.76
C GLU A 346 18.90 -6.14 -1.81
N ALA A 347 20.18 -6.03 -2.14
CA ALA A 347 21.25 -6.38 -1.25
C ALA A 347 22.14 -5.16 -1.02
N THR A 348 22.57 -4.95 0.23
CA THR A 348 23.48 -3.86 0.60
C THR A 348 24.56 -4.37 1.53
N THR A 349 25.78 -3.86 1.43
CA THR A 349 26.86 -4.19 2.39
C THR A 349 26.97 -3.18 3.53
N GLY A 350 26.22 -2.09 3.44
CA GLY A 350 26.26 -0.93 4.32
C GLY A 350 25.44 0.21 3.73
N GLY A 351 25.70 1.44 4.16
CA GLY A 351 25.00 2.60 3.58
C GLY A 351 25.17 3.89 4.37
N SER A 352 24.41 4.91 4.00
CA SER A 352 24.44 6.18 4.73
C SER A 352 23.78 6.05 6.10
N VAL A 353 22.58 5.48 6.18
CA VAL A 353 21.81 5.42 7.43
C VAL A 353 21.26 4.01 7.68
N LEU A 354 21.54 3.47 8.86
CA LEU A 354 20.85 2.28 9.37
C LEU A 354 19.71 2.70 10.28
N ILE A 355 18.50 2.23 10.01
CA ILE A 355 17.35 2.35 10.88
C ILE A 355 17.24 1.04 11.68
N ILE A 356 17.29 1.15 13.01
CA ILE A 356 16.98 0.07 13.92
C ILE A 356 15.58 0.31 14.47
N ASP A 357 14.70 -0.60 14.07
CA ASP A 357 13.33 -0.69 14.55
C ASP A 357 13.30 -1.53 15.83
N ASP A 358 13.17 -0.85 16.97
CA ASP A 358 13.13 -1.45 18.31
C ASP A 358 11.79 -1.13 19.01
N ASP A 359 10.70 -1.05 18.23
CA ASP A 359 9.37 -0.66 18.71
C ASP A 359 8.45 -1.82 19.12
N GLN A 360 8.97 -3.06 19.13
CA GLN A 360 8.24 -4.29 19.47
C GLN A 360 7.14 -4.68 18.47
N GLY A 361 7.29 -4.28 17.21
CA GLY A 361 6.42 -4.71 16.12
C GLY A 361 5.26 -3.78 15.84
N ASP A 362 5.35 -2.56 16.39
CA ASP A 362 4.62 -1.45 15.84
C ASP A 362 5.16 -1.14 14.42
N ASN A 363 4.50 -0.23 13.72
CA ASN A 363 4.86 0.14 12.34
C ASN A 363 5.34 1.59 12.29
N PHE A 364 6.30 1.93 13.15
CA PHE A 364 6.81 3.29 13.24
C PHE A 364 7.97 3.57 12.27
N GLU A 365 8.66 2.54 11.77
CA GLU A 365 9.76 2.61 10.81
C GLU A 365 9.41 3.46 9.59
N ARG A 366 8.16 3.40 9.14
CA ARG A 366 7.65 4.18 7.99
C ARG A 366 7.83 5.69 8.15
N TYR A 367 7.72 6.24 9.37
CA TYR A 367 7.89 7.67 9.61
C TYR A 367 9.34 8.10 9.45
N TYR A 368 10.27 7.23 9.87
CA TYR A 368 11.71 7.44 9.73
C TYR A 368 12.14 7.28 8.27
N GLN A 369 11.67 6.23 7.60
CA GLN A 369 11.93 5.97 6.18
C GLN A 369 11.44 7.15 5.32
N ALA A 370 10.19 7.59 5.48
CA ALA A 370 9.65 8.72 4.72
C ALA A 370 10.44 10.03 4.95
N ALA A 371 10.89 10.27 6.19
CA ALA A 371 11.71 11.44 6.50
C ALA A 371 13.10 11.33 5.87
N LEU A 372 13.73 10.16 5.88
CA LEU A 372 15.03 9.91 5.25
C LEU A 372 14.97 9.94 3.73
N ASP A 373 13.90 9.44 3.12
CA ASP A 373 13.66 9.52 1.68
C ASP A 373 13.69 10.98 1.19
N SER A 374 13.13 11.90 1.98
CA SER A 374 13.16 13.34 1.69
C SER A 374 14.56 13.96 1.73
N THR A 375 15.54 13.26 2.32
CA THR A 375 16.95 13.68 2.38
C THR A 375 17.80 13.09 1.26
N HIS A 376 17.24 12.18 0.46
CA HIS A 376 17.94 11.39 -0.56
C HIS A 376 19.13 10.59 -0.03
N LEU A 377 19.21 10.38 1.28
CA LEU A 377 20.18 9.47 1.88
C LEU A 377 19.68 8.05 1.71
N ASP A 378 20.56 7.17 1.25
CA ASP A 378 20.26 5.75 1.23
C ASP A 378 20.15 5.23 2.67
N HIS A 379 19.09 4.47 2.92
CA HIS A 379 18.85 3.87 4.23
C HIS A 379 18.52 2.39 4.11
N PHE A 380 18.67 1.67 5.22
CA PHE A 380 18.33 0.26 5.38
C PHE A 380 17.69 0.08 6.75
N THR A 381 16.67 -0.77 6.88
CA THR A 381 15.96 -1.00 8.14
C THR A 381 16.20 -2.42 8.62
N ILE A 382 16.50 -2.60 9.91
CA ILE A 382 16.56 -3.90 10.58
C ILE A 382 15.62 -3.84 11.78
N SER A 383 14.73 -4.84 11.90
CA SER A 383 13.90 -4.99 13.09
C SER A 383 14.69 -5.71 14.19
N ARG A 384 14.63 -5.19 15.40
CA ARG A 384 15.24 -5.81 16.58
C ARG A 384 14.56 -7.14 16.94
N GLN A 385 13.35 -7.37 16.46
CA GLN A 385 12.65 -8.66 16.58
C GLN A 385 13.33 -9.79 15.81
N ASP A 386 14.11 -9.47 14.76
CA ASP A 386 14.83 -10.47 13.97
C ASP A 386 16.05 -11.04 14.70
N GLY A 387 16.48 -10.38 15.78
CA GLY A 387 17.58 -10.84 16.63
C GLY A 387 18.47 -9.70 17.14
N PRO A 388 19.53 -10.05 17.89
CA PRO A 388 20.45 -9.06 18.44
C PRO A 388 21.24 -8.34 17.34
N ILE A 389 21.39 -7.02 17.49
CA ILE A 389 22.16 -6.19 16.55
C ILE A 389 23.61 -6.11 17.03
N SER A 390 24.56 -6.50 16.20
CA SER A 390 25.99 -6.44 16.52
C SER A 390 26.57 -5.05 16.22
N SER A 391 27.64 -4.67 16.93
CA SER A 391 28.40 -3.46 16.60
C SER A 391 29.01 -3.51 15.20
N SER A 392 29.38 -4.70 14.69
CA SER A 392 29.88 -4.87 13.32
C SER A 392 28.83 -4.50 12.27
N THR A 393 27.55 -4.78 12.53
CA THR A 393 26.43 -4.33 11.69
C THR A 393 26.29 -2.81 11.75
N LEU A 394 26.30 -2.22 12.95
CA LEU A 394 26.18 -0.76 13.11
C LEU A 394 27.32 0.00 12.39
N MET A 395 28.54 -0.53 12.43
CA MET A 395 29.72 0.11 11.81
C MET A 395 29.71 0.08 10.27
N ARG A 396 28.83 -0.69 9.63
CA ARG A 396 28.66 -0.69 8.16
C ARG A 396 27.93 0.55 7.64
N PHE A 397 27.41 1.39 8.55
CA PHE A 397 26.64 2.56 8.20
C PHE A 397 27.24 3.82 8.77
N ARG A 398 27.14 4.92 8.01
CA ARG A 398 27.72 6.20 8.43
C ARG A 398 26.99 6.78 9.64
N ALA A 399 25.69 6.54 9.79
CA ALA A 399 24.92 6.85 10.99
C ALA A 399 23.88 5.77 11.30
N VAL A 400 23.48 5.71 12.56
CA VAL A 400 22.42 4.83 13.07
C VAL A 400 21.27 5.68 13.60
N VAL A 401 20.06 5.41 13.16
CA VAL A 401 18.80 5.87 13.74
C VAL A 401 18.23 4.70 14.54
N TRP A 402 18.08 4.85 15.85
CA TRP A 402 17.52 3.81 16.72
C TRP A 402 16.27 4.36 17.38
N PHE A 403 15.12 3.75 17.13
CA PHE A 403 13.89 4.18 17.78
C PHE A 403 13.24 3.03 18.53
N THR A 404 12.71 3.35 19.72
CA THR A 404 12.09 2.36 20.60
C THR A 404 10.57 2.48 20.61
N GLY A 405 9.99 3.53 20.01
CA GLY A 405 8.55 3.78 20.10
C GLY A 405 8.09 4.07 21.53
N THR A 406 7.15 3.28 22.04
CA THR A 406 6.59 3.39 23.41
C THR A 406 6.69 2.07 24.18
N PRO A 407 7.88 1.47 24.33
CA PRO A 407 7.99 0.13 24.90
C PRO A 407 7.90 0.21 26.43
N PHE A 408 6.98 -0.55 27.02
CA PHE A 408 6.86 -0.67 28.48
C PHE A 408 7.85 -1.66 29.09
N THR A 409 8.48 -2.50 28.27
CA THR A 409 9.44 -3.54 28.64
C THR A 409 10.58 -3.57 27.63
N ASP A 410 11.75 -4.12 27.96
CA ASP A 410 12.87 -4.34 27.01
C ASP A 410 13.40 -3.10 26.25
N VAL A 411 13.39 -1.93 26.89
CA VAL A 411 13.99 -0.70 26.31
C VAL A 411 15.52 -0.81 26.31
N LEU A 412 16.12 -0.96 25.13
CA LEU A 412 17.55 -1.22 24.93
C LEU A 412 18.08 -2.35 25.82
N SER A 413 18.05 -3.58 25.30
CA SER A 413 18.57 -4.75 25.99
C SER A 413 20.07 -4.62 26.35
N ALA A 414 20.59 -5.54 27.16
CA ALA A 414 22.01 -5.55 27.53
C ALA A 414 22.93 -5.64 26.29
N SER A 415 22.55 -6.45 25.30
CA SER A 415 23.30 -6.58 24.04
C SER A 415 23.27 -5.30 23.21
N ASP A 416 22.14 -4.59 23.19
CA ASP A 416 22.00 -3.35 22.40
C ASP A 416 22.90 -2.26 22.97
N LYS A 417 22.91 -2.13 24.31
CA LYS A 417 23.82 -1.23 25.01
C LYS A 417 25.28 -1.56 24.69
N ILE A 418 25.69 -2.82 24.70
CA ILE A 418 27.07 -3.22 24.36
C ILE A 418 27.42 -2.87 22.91
N ALA A 419 26.52 -3.14 21.97
CA ALA A 419 26.71 -2.82 20.56
C ALA A 419 26.85 -1.31 20.33
N LEU A 420 25.95 -0.51 20.90
CA LEU A 420 25.96 0.95 20.84
C LEU A 420 27.18 1.56 21.52
N GLN A 421 27.59 1.05 22.68
CA GLN A 421 28.82 1.49 23.36
C GLN A 421 30.05 1.28 22.48
N THR A 422 30.17 0.10 21.87
CA THR A 422 31.27 -0.22 20.97
C THR A 422 31.23 0.68 19.73
N TYR A 423 30.05 0.86 19.13
CA TYR A 423 29.84 1.74 17.98
C TYR A 423 30.25 3.19 18.27
N LEU A 424 29.77 3.78 19.38
CA LEU A 424 30.08 5.16 19.76
C LEU A 424 31.55 5.32 20.16
N THR A 425 32.16 4.33 20.83
CA THR A 425 33.60 4.37 21.15
C THR A 425 34.48 4.39 19.90
N ASN A 426 34.01 3.83 18.79
CA ASN A 426 34.68 3.85 17.48
C ASN A 426 34.26 5.04 16.60
N GLY A 427 33.64 6.07 17.19
CA GLY A 427 33.28 7.30 16.48
C GLY A 427 31.96 7.27 15.73
N GLY A 428 31.08 6.33 16.10
CA GLY A 428 29.74 6.22 15.57
C GLY A 428 28.88 7.49 15.74
N LYS A 429 27.82 7.57 14.95
CA LYS A 429 26.88 8.70 14.91
C LYS A 429 25.48 8.18 15.14
N LEU A 430 24.84 8.61 16.22
CA LEU A 430 23.56 8.04 16.67
C LEU A 430 22.46 9.10 16.71
N PHE A 431 21.31 8.79 16.13
CA PHE A 431 20.06 9.44 16.43
C PHE A 431 19.18 8.45 17.18
N ILE A 432 18.88 8.71 18.45
CA ILE A 432 18.09 7.82 19.29
C ILE A 432 16.83 8.50 19.82
N THR A 433 15.67 7.84 19.70
CA THR A 433 14.38 8.46 20.05
C THR A 433 13.40 7.45 20.61
N GLY A 434 12.50 7.91 21.47
CA GLY A 434 11.45 7.09 22.06
C GLY A 434 10.95 7.72 23.35
N SER A 435 9.68 7.51 23.65
CA SER A 435 9.20 7.70 25.03
C SER A 435 9.72 6.53 25.87
N GLU A 436 10.09 6.78 27.13
CA GLU A 436 10.53 5.79 28.14
C GLU A 436 12.01 5.40 28.11
N ILE A 437 12.84 5.91 27.20
CA ILE A 437 14.30 5.63 27.25
C ILE A 437 14.92 6.16 28.54
N GLY A 438 14.51 7.36 28.96
CA GLY A 438 14.97 8.01 30.19
C GLY A 438 14.47 7.27 31.42
N TRP A 439 13.17 6.97 31.47
CA TRP A 439 12.55 6.21 32.55
C TRP A 439 13.15 4.80 32.72
N ALA A 440 13.33 4.06 31.62
CA ALA A 440 13.78 2.67 31.68
C ALA A 440 15.27 2.56 32.10
N LEU A 441 16.10 3.49 31.64
CA LEU A 441 17.54 3.44 31.92
C LEU A 441 17.91 4.18 33.21
N THR A 442 17.27 5.33 33.46
CA THR A 442 17.54 6.27 34.55
C THR A 442 19.01 6.68 34.69
N ASP A 443 19.30 7.48 35.71
CA ASP A 443 20.66 7.79 36.15
C ASP A 443 21.43 6.57 36.69
N THR A 444 20.82 5.39 36.85
CA THR A 444 21.53 4.17 37.29
C THR A 444 22.29 3.47 36.16
N SER A 445 21.86 3.65 34.90
CA SER A 445 22.53 3.09 33.72
C SER A 445 23.83 3.82 33.38
N ALA A 446 24.93 3.06 33.29
CA ALA A 446 26.21 3.61 32.83
C ALA A 446 26.15 4.07 31.36
N PHE A 447 25.36 3.39 30.51
CA PHE A 447 25.14 3.81 29.13
C PHE A 447 24.47 5.18 29.07
N TYR A 448 23.39 5.37 29.83
CA TYR A 448 22.64 6.62 29.85
C TYR A 448 23.50 7.81 30.29
N ARG A 449 24.28 7.62 31.38
CA ARG A 449 25.17 8.65 31.90
C ARG A 449 26.36 8.96 30.99
N ASN A 450 27.03 7.93 30.46
CA ASN A 450 28.34 8.10 29.83
C ASN A 450 28.30 8.16 28.30
N PHE A 451 27.19 7.76 27.67
CA PHE A 451 27.05 7.72 26.21
C PHE A 451 25.92 8.61 25.69
N LEU A 452 24.80 8.70 26.42
CA LEU A 452 23.75 9.69 26.10
C LEU A 452 23.96 11.03 26.80
N HIS A 453 24.91 11.12 27.74
CA HIS A 453 25.23 12.33 28.50
C HIS A 453 23.97 13.01 29.07
N ALA A 454 23.02 12.18 29.52
CA ALA A 454 21.70 12.60 29.96
C ALA A 454 21.49 12.35 31.45
N HIS A 455 20.62 13.18 32.03
CA HIS A 455 20.00 12.98 33.32
C HIS A 455 18.50 12.83 33.14
N TYR A 456 17.92 11.84 33.80
CA TYR A 456 16.47 11.66 33.84
C TYR A 456 15.87 12.61 34.88
N VAL A 457 14.79 13.31 34.52
CA VAL A 457 14.13 14.29 35.40
C VAL A 457 12.74 13.80 35.81
N ALA A 458 11.89 13.44 34.86
CA ALA A 458 10.52 13.03 35.14
C ALA A 458 9.91 12.19 34.00
N ASP A 459 8.93 11.37 34.40
CA ASP A 459 8.28 10.31 33.62
C ASP A 459 7.25 10.84 32.61
N SER A 460 6.85 12.10 32.76
CA SER A 460 5.95 12.71 31.81
C SER A 460 6.04 14.22 31.83
N ALA A 461 6.17 14.79 30.64
CA ALA A 461 6.08 16.23 30.44
C ALA A 461 4.68 16.80 30.60
N TRP A 462 3.62 15.98 30.46
CA TRP A 462 2.19 16.35 30.39
C TRP A 462 1.80 17.34 29.29
N ASN A 463 2.77 18.04 28.70
CA ASN A 463 2.63 18.98 27.60
C ASN A 463 3.24 18.39 26.34
N LEU A 464 2.42 18.20 25.31
CA LEU A 464 2.81 17.58 24.04
C LEU A 464 3.14 18.61 22.95
N ASN A 465 3.26 19.89 23.30
CA ASN A 465 3.80 20.92 22.40
C ASN A 465 5.32 20.99 22.58
N VAL A 466 6.07 20.84 21.48
CA VAL A 466 7.53 20.82 21.48
C VAL A 466 8.04 22.06 20.74
N TYR A 467 8.94 22.80 21.38
CA TYR A 467 9.52 24.04 20.86
C TYR A 467 11.04 23.92 20.74
N GLY A 468 11.57 24.35 19.60
CA GLY A 468 13.00 24.39 19.36
C GLY A 468 13.71 25.54 20.06
N ILE A 469 15.01 25.40 20.28
CA ILE A 469 15.82 26.39 20.99
C ILE A 469 16.44 27.36 19.99
N THR A 470 16.29 28.66 20.25
CA THR A 470 16.80 29.72 19.38
C THR A 470 18.31 29.61 19.16
N GLY A 471 18.72 29.62 17.89
CA GLY A 471 20.13 29.55 17.47
C GLY A 471 20.74 28.14 17.48
N ASP A 472 20.00 27.10 17.87
CA ASP A 472 20.47 25.73 17.79
C ASP A 472 20.40 25.19 16.34
N PRO A 473 21.47 24.53 15.83
CA PRO A 473 21.52 24.10 14.42
C PRO A 473 20.48 23.04 14.03
N ILE A 474 19.90 22.33 15.00
CA ILE A 474 18.89 21.29 14.74
C ILE A 474 17.48 21.89 14.86
N SER A 475 17.23 22.63 15.93
CA SER A 475 15.87 22.92 16.38
C SER A 475 15.42 24.36 16.14
N ASP A 476 16.32 25.29 15.78
CA ASP A 476 15.98 26.71 15.67
C ASP A 476 14.77 26.96 14.75
N GLY A 477 13.78 27.69 15.27
CA GLY A 477 12.52 28.02 14.60
C GLY A 477 11.50 26.89 14.48
N MET A 478 11.77 25.68 15.01
CA MET A 478 10.83 24.57 14.94
C MET A 478 9.78 24.62 16.06
N SER A 479 8.53 24.29 15.72
CA SER A 479 7.42 24.11 16.65
C SER A 479 6.46 23.07 16.09
N PHE A 480 6.09 22.08 16.88
CA PHE A 480 5.17 21.00 16.49
C PHE A 480 4.52 20.37 17.72
N ARG A 481 3.49 19.56 17.50
CA ARG A 481 2.97 18.69 18.55
C ARG A 481 3.47 17.26 18.36
N ILE A 482 3.52 16.52 19.45
CA ILE A 482 3.79 15.07 19.44
C ILE A 482 2.50 14.26 19.69
N ALA A 483 1.37 14.79 19.20
CA ALA A 483 0.04 14.20 19.29
C ALA A 483 -0.90 14.76 18.21
N GLY A 484 -1.75 13.89 17.67
CA GLY A 484 -2.67 14.20 16.57
C GLY A 484 -1.99 14.37 15.22
N GLY A 485 -2.70 14.98 14.26
CA GLY A 485 -2.22 15.15 12.90
C GLY A 485 -2.03 13.81 12.18
N ASP A 486 -0.93 13.67 11.44
CA ASP A 486 -0.54 12.38 10.83
C ASP A 486 0.50 11.62 11.66
N GLY A 487 0.87 12.12 12.85
CA GLY A 487 1.80 11.45 13.76
C GLY A 487 1.20 10.19 14.39
N ALA A 488 2.06 9.32 14.91
CA ALA A 488 1.66 8.04 15.51
C ALA A 488 0.70 8.15 16.71
N ASN A 489 0.57 9.34 17.31
CA ASN A 489 -0.29 9.62 18.46
C ASN A 489 -0.08 8.64 19.63
N ASN A 490 1.17 8.23 19.83
CA ASN A 490 1.58 7.19 20.77
C ASN A 490 2.26 7.75 22.03
N GLN A 491 2.51 9.06 22.12
CA GLN A 491 3.28 9.68 23.21
C GLN A 491 2.44 9.88 24.47
N ARG A 492 2.34 8.81 25.27
CA ARG A 492 1.66 8.84 26.56
C ARG A 492 2.56 9.34 27.70
N TYR A 493 3.84 8.98 27.67
CA TYR A 493 4.81 9.26 28.73
C TYR A 493 6.15 9.74 28.13
N PRO A 494 6.17 10.93 27.49
CA PRO A 494 7.42 11.48 26.99
C PRO A 494 8.32 11.93 28.16
N ASP A 495 9.56 11.47 28.16
CA ASP A 495 10.55 11.72 29.22
C ASP A 495 10.97 13.18 29.25
N ILE A 496 11.02 13.76 30.45
CA ILE A 496 11.77 15.00 30.70
C ILE A 496 13.21 14.61 31.04
N ILE A 497 14.16 15.15 30.26
CA ILE A 497 15.59 14.89 30.39
C ILE A 497 16.35 16.21 30.59
N ARG A 498 17.62 16.15 30.97
CA ARG A 498 18.51 17.33 30.98
C ARG A 498 19.96 16.95 30.68
N PRO A 499 20.81 17.89 30.24
CA PRO A 499 22.24 17.64 30.06
C PRO A 499 22.90 17.19 31.36
N ARG A 500 23.79 16.20 31.26
CA ARG A 500 24.60 15.72 32.38
C ARG A 500 25.91 16.47 32.55
N ASP A 501 26.55 16.80 31.45
CA ASP A 501 27.86 17.42 31.42
C ASP A 501 28.00 18.34 30.20
N ALA A 502 29.19 18.90 30.01
CA ALA A 502 29.48 19.88 28.97
C ALA A 502 29.39 19.31 27.54
N TYR A 503 29.29 17.99 27.35
CA TYR A 503 29.15 17.40 26.01
C TYR A 503 27.73 17.47 25.49
N ALA A 504 26.72 17.59 26.37
CA ALA A 504 25.31 17.63 26.01
C ALA A 504 24.77 19.07 26.00
N THR A 505 23.98 19.40 24.97
CA THR A 505 23.26 20.67 24.85
C THR A 505 21.77 20.41 24.61
N PRO A 506 20.84 21.06 25.33
CA PRO A 506 19.41 20.98 25.03
C PRO A 506 19.11 21.46 23.61
N ILE A 507 18.15 20.82 22.94
CA ILE A 507 17.67 21.22 21.61
C ILE A 507 16.15 21.41 21.55
N PHE A 508 15.38 20.83 22.46
CA PHE A 508 13.93 21.01 22.47
C PHE A 508 13.41 21.16 23.89
N THR A 509 12.26 21.80 24.06
CA THR A 509 11.51 21.87 25.32
C THR A 509 10.06 21.47 25.12
N TYR A 510 9.47 20.82 26.13
CA TYR A 510 8.02 20.68 26.26
C TYR A 510 7.43 21.96 26.82
N GLY A 511 6.54 22.60 26.07
CA GLY A 511 6.15 23.97 26.39
C GLY A 511 7.33 24.94 26.30
N THR A 512 7.19 26.08 26.95
CA THR A 512 8.19 27.18 26.88
C THR A 512 9.21 27.15 28.02
N SER A 513 9.18 26.13 28.88
CA SER A 513 10.11 26.03 30.03
C SER A 513 11.37 25.27 29.64
N ILE A 514 12.53 25.88 29.86
CA ILE A 514 13.83 25.21 29.62
C ILE A 514 14.07 24.03 30.58
N ASP A 515 13.42 24.04 31.74
CA ASP A 515 13.48 22.94 32.71
C ASP A 515 12.70 21.69 32.26
N SER A 516 11.91 21.81 31.19
CA SER A 516 11.17 20.72 30.55
C SER A 516 11.86 20.27 29.26
N CYS A 517 13.16 20.00 29.31
CA CYS A 517 13.95 19.65 28.13
C CYS A 517 13.49 18.30 27.51
N ALA A 518 13.24 18.33 26.21
CA ALA A 518 12.65 17.26 25.40
C ALA A 518 13.67 16.56 24.47
N GLY A 519 14.86 17.13 24.32
CA GLY A 519 15.89 16.56 23.46
C GLY A 519 17.27 17.15 23.73
N LEU A 520 18.30 16.35 23.47
CA LEU A 520 19.71 16.70 23.60
C LEU A 520 20.44 16.45 22.28
N ARG A 521 21.39 17.31 21.96
CA ARG A 521 22.50 16.98 21.06
C ARG A 521 23.79 16.84 21.86
N ILE A 522 24.59 15.86 21.49
CA ILE A 522 25.82 15.49 22.15
C ILE A 522 26.95 15.52 21.12
N ALA A 523 28.06 16.15 21.48
CA ALA A 523 29.30 16.09 20.70
C ALA A 523 30.48 15.88 21.66
N THR A 524 31.14 14.74 21.53
CA THR A 524 32.41 14.46 22.20
C THR A 524 33.56 14.65 21.21
N GLY A 525 34.81 14.48 21.67
CA GLY A 525 35.96 14.39 20.77
C GLY A 525 35.95 13.13 19.88
N THR A 526 35.04 12.18 20.13
CA THR A 526 35.01 10.87 19.47
C THR A 526 33.75 10.68 18.64
N TYR A 527 32.56 10.99 19.18
CA TYR A 527 31.27 10.64 18.58
C TYR A 527 30.23 11.76 18.73
N LYS A 528 29.11 11.63 18.00
CA LYS A 528 27.96 12.53 18.09
C LYS A 528 26.66 11.75 18.30
N VAL A 529 25.78 12.30 19.14
CA VAL A 529 24.44 11.74 19.38
C VAL A 529 23.39 12.84 19.29
N VAL A 530 22.20 12.52 18.78
CA VAL A 530 20.97 13.27 19.03
C VAL A 530 20.03 12.34 19.79
N TYR A 531 19.52 12.77 20.94
CA TYR A 531 18.60 12.01 21.77
C TYR A 531 17.31 12.81 21.96
N LEU A 532 16.16 12.23 21.62
CA LEU A 532 14.84 12.78 21.92
C LEU A 532 14.17 11.95 23.01
N GLY A 533 13.64 12.62 24.05
CA GLY A 533 12.84 11.98 25.11
C GLY A 533 11.41 11.65 24.68
N PHE A 534 11.12 11.75 23.39
CA PHE A 534 9.86 11.39 22.76
C PHE A 534 10.15 10.66 21.45
N GLY A 535 9.19 9.89 20.97
CA GLY A 535 9.28 9.21 19.68
C GLY A 535 9.14 10.18 18.50
N PHE A 536 10.09 10.13 17.57
CA PHE A 536 10.07 10.99 16.37
C PHE A 536 8.85 10.74 15.48
N GLU A 537 8.31 9.52 15.49
CA GLU A 537 7.09 9.12 14.80
C GLU A 537 5.85 9.91 15.24
N ALA A 538 5.88 10.51 16.44
CA ALA A 538 4.75 11.19 17.02
C ALA A 538 4.54 12.62 16.54
N ILE A 539 5.56 13.21 15.92
CA ILE A 539 5.49 14.57 15.38
C ILE A 539 4.30 14.67 14.44
N ASP A 540 3.42 15.63 14.67
CA ASP A 540 2.06 15.71 14.10
C ASP A 540 1.98 16.05 12.60
N ASN A 541 3.12 16.28 11.94
CA ASN A 541 3.15 16.62 10.53
C ASN A 541 4.44 16.17 9.82
N PRO A 542 4.38 15.82 8.52
CA PRO A 542 5.51 15.26 7.78
C PRO A 542 6.58 16.31 7.47
N ALA A 543 6.23 17.59 7.35
CA ALA A 543 7.17 18.66 7.05
C ALA A 543 8.15 18.89 8.22
N SER A 544 7.66 18.87 9.46
CA SER A 544 8.50 18.93 10.66
C SER A 544 9.39 17.71 10.79
N ARG A 545 8.88 16.50 10.51
CA ARG A 545 9.70 15.27 10.50
C ARG A 545 10.83 15.35 9.49
N ALA A 546 10.53 15.70 8.24
CA ALA A 546 11.53 15.86 7.18
C ALA A 546 12.59 16.92 7.54
N LEU A 547 12.16 18.08 8.04
CA LEU A 547 13.07 19.15 8.45
C LEU A 547 14.00 18.71 9.60
N LEU A 548 13.44 18.07 10.62
CA LEU A 548 14.18 17.59 11.78
C LEU A 548 15.18 16.51 11.34
N MET A 549 14.74 15.50 10.60
CA MET A 549 15.61 14.42 10.11
C MET A 549 16.79 14.97 9.30
N ARG A 550 16.53 15.88 8.34
CA ARG A 550 17.58 16.53 7.56
C ARG A 550 18.60 17.25 8.45
N ARG A 551 18.13 18.04 9.43
CA ARG A 551 19.02 18.80 10.31
C ARG A 551 19.80 17.90 11.28
N VAL A 552 19.19 16.81 11.74
CA VAL A 552 19.87 15.77 12.53
C VAL A 552 20.98 15.11 11.71
N MET A 553 20.70 14.67 10.47
CA MET A 553 21.71 14.07 9.60
C MET A 553 22.87 15.02 9.31
N ASN A 554 22.58 16.29 9.03
CA ASN A 554 23.60 17.32 8.86
C ASN A 554 24.44 17.53 10.12
N TYR A 555 23.82 17.59 11.30
CA TYR A 555 24.55 17.69 12.57
C TYR A 555 25.48 16.49 12.81
N LEU A 556 25.01 15.29 12.49
CA LEU A 556 25.80 14.06 12.54
C LEU A 556 26.89 14.04 11.44
N GLY A 557 26.92 15.00 10.52
CA GLY A 557 27.89 15.05 9.42
C GLY A 557 27.64 13.95 8.39
N ILE A 558 26.38 13.53 8.25
CA ILE A 558 25.88 12.77 7.12
C ILE A 558 25.26 13.78 6.18
N GLU A 559 26.11 14.39 5.37
CA GLU A 559 25.64 15.31 4.35
C GLU A 559 24.74 14.54 3.40
N SER A 560 23.46 14.91 3.36
CA SER A 560 22.64 14.72 2.17
C SER A 560 23.44 15.27 1.00
N ALA A 561 23.42 14.58 -0.14
CA ALA A 561 23.90 15.20 -1.37
C ALA A 561 23.26 16.58 -1.43
N THR A 562 24.09 17.62 -1.48
CA THR A 562 23.65 18.97 -1.78
C THR A 562 23.23 19.00 -3.25
N ALA A 563 22.17 18.25 -3.60
CA ALA A 563 21.13 18.92 -4.32
C ALA A 563 20.80 20.12 -3.43
N GLU A 564 21.12 21.33 -3.90
CA GLU A 564 20.45 22.51 -3.39
C GLU A 564 19.02 22.11 -3.06
N TYR A 565 18.53 22.51 -1.89
CA TYR A 565 17.09 22.69 -1.78
C TYR A 565 16.73 23.79 -2.77
N ASN A 566 16.65 23.42 -4.06
CA ASN A 566 15.67 23.94 -4.96
C ASN A 566 14.38 23.34 -4.41
N PRO A 567 13.52 24.11 -3.72
CA PRO A 567 12.10 23.73 -3.69
C PRO A 567 11.76 23.29 -5.12
N PRO A 568 11.07 22.14 -5.32
CA PRO A 568 10.98 21.44 -6.61
C PRO A 568 10.97 22.49 -7.70
N ALA A 569 12.07 22.53 -8.47
CA ALA A 569 12.41 23.67 -9.32
C ALA A 569 11.09 24.11 -9.92
N LYS A 570 10.68 25.36 -9.64
CA LYS A 570 9.44 25.91 -10.24
C LYS A 570 9.47 25.43 -11.67
N PRO A 571 8.50 24.62 -12.13
CA PRO A 571 8.56 24.17 -13.49
C PRO A 571 8.63 25.48 -14.27
N GLN A 572 9.76 25.72 -14.92
CA GLN A 572 9.94 26.99 -15.62
C GLN A 572 9.13 26.97 -16.91
N LYS A 573 8.67 25.76 -17.28
CA LYS A 573 7.99 25.42 -18.51
C LYS A 573 6.98 24.30 -18.24
N LEU A 574 5.90 24.32 -18.98
CA LEU A 574 4.96 23.22 -19.19
C LEU A 574 5.71 21.99 -19.74
N SER A 575 5.51 20.83 -19.14
CA SER A 575 6.04 19.55 -19.63
C SER A 575 4.95 18.50 -19.74
N LEU A 576 5.02 17.67 -20.77
CA LEU A 576 4.22 16.46 -20.90
C LEU A 576 5.14 15.25 -20.60
N ASP A 577 5.02 14.69 -19.40
CA ASP A 577 5.95 13.70 -18.85
C ASP A 577 5.72 12.30 -19.42
N SER A 578 4.45 11.89 -19.52
CA SER A 578 4.11 10.55 -19.99
C SER A 578 2.72 10.49 -20.64
N VAL A 579 2.60 9.54 -21.56
CA VAL A 579 1.36 9.23 -22.27
C VAL A 579 1.26 7.71 -22.33
N HIS A 580 0.48 7.11 -21.44
CA HIS A 580 0.45 5.67 -21.25
C HIS A 580 -0.95 5.11 -20.93
N PRO A 581 -1.27 3.89 -21.37
CA PRO A 581 -0.53 3.11 -22.37
C PRO A 581 -0.55 3.83 -23.73
N ASN A 582 0.49 3.65 -24.54
CA ASN A 582 0.53 4.12 -25.92
C ASN A 582 1.40 3.14 -26.73
N PRO A 583 0.81 2.22 -27.51
CA PRO A 583 -0.57 2.25 -28.01
C PRO A 583 -1.65 1.98 -26.94
N PHE A 584 -2.87 2.49 -27.14
CA PHE A 584 -4.02 2.31 -26.23
C PHE A 584 -5.26 1.77 -26.95
N ASN A 585 -6.15 1.08 -26.24
CA ASN A 585 -7.37 0.49 -26.81
C ASN A 585 -8.69 1.10 -26.31
N SER A 586 -8.73 1.57 -25.06
CA SER A 586 -9.93 2.14 -24.43
C SER A 586 -9.66 3.54 -23.86
N GLU A 587 -8.52 3.73 -23.19
CA GLU A 587 -8.15 4.98 -22.55
C GLU A 587 -6.63 5.16 -22.53
N VAL A 588 -6.19 6.42 -22.62
CA VAL A 588 -4.81 6.83 -22.42
C VAL A 588 -4.74 7.88 -21.31
N ILE A 589 -3.70 7.78 -20.50
CA ILE A 589 -3.40 8.67 -19.37
C ILE A 589 -2.28 9.61 -19.78
N PHE A 590 -2.51 10.91 -19.62
CA PHE A 590 -1.54 11.97 -19.83
C PHE A 590 -1.04 12.46 -18.48
N THR A 591 0.25 12.36 -18.22
CA THR A 591 0.87 12.98 -17.05
C THR A 591 1.66 14.19 -17.50
N PHE A 592 1.37 15.36 -16.94
CA PHE A 592 2.04 16.62 -17.27
C PHE A 592 2.28 17.45 -16.02
N GLU A 593 3.16 18.44 -16.14
CA GLU A 593 3.48 19.35 -15.04
C GLU A 593 3.20 20.80 -15.44
N SER A 594 2.39 21.49 -14.63
CA SER A 594 2.05 22.90 -14.85
C SER A 594 3.01 23.83 -14.08
N PRO A 595 3.61 24.84 -14.73
CA PRO A 595 4.59 25.75 -14.11
C PRO A 595 3.99 26.64 -13.02
N GLU A 596 2.69 26.96 -13.13
CA GLU A 596 1.96 27.81 -12.20
C GLU A 596 0.46 27.43 -12.20
N ASN A 597 -0.33 28.08 -11.32
CA ASN A 597 -1.78 27.90 -11.30
C ASN A 597 -2.40 28.58 -12.54
N GLY A 598 -3.35 27.93 -13.18
CA GLY A 598 -4.10 28.54 -14.27
C GLY A 598 -4.89 27.51 -15.07
N THR A 599 -5.34 27.93 -16.24
CA THR A 599 -6.16 27.10 -17.12
C THR A 599 -5.30 26.47 -18.20
N ILE A 600 -5.32 25.14 -18.29
CA ILE A 600 -4.73 24.40 -19.42
C ILE A 600 -5.79 24.13 -20.48
N MET A 601 -5.31 23.83 -21.69
CA MET A 601 -6.11 23.32 -22.80
C MET A 601 -5.48 22.03 -23.32
N LEU A 602 -6.25 20.95 -23.32
CA LEU A 602 -5.89 19.68 -23.94
C LEU A 602 -6.73 19.52 -25.20
N GLU A 603 -6.08 19.21 -26.33
CA GLU A 603 -6.75 19.03 -27.62
C GLU A 603 -6.22 17.80 -28.34
N ILE A 604 -7.09 17.06 -29.01
CA ILE A 604 -6.72 15.93 -29.86
C ILE A 604 -6.97 16.28 -31.32
N PHE A 605 -6.00 16.00 -32.18
CA PHE A 605 -6.06 16.22 -33.62
C PHE A 605 -5.91 14.91 -34.39
N ASP A 606 -6.52 14.84 -35.58
CA ASP A 606 -6.17 13.83 -36.58
C ASP A 606 -4.88 14.20 -37.33
N VAL A 607 -4.44 13.31 -38.24
CA VAL A 607 -3.25 13.50 -39.08
C VAL A 607 -3.37 14.65 -40.10
N LEU A 608 -4.59 15.16 -40.35
CA LEU A 608 -4.86 16.30 -41.22
C LEU A 608 -4.90 17.62 -40.45
N GLY A 609 -4.77 17.58 -39.11
CA GLY A 609 -4.83 18.75 -38.25
C GLY A 609 -6.25 19.18 -37.87
N ASN A 610 -7.27 18.34 -38.08
CA ASN A 610 -8.62 18.63 -37.61
C ASN A 610 -8.71 18.33 -36.11
N ARG A 611 -9.22 19.29 -35.32
CA ARG A 611 -9.47 19.10 -33.88
C ARG A 611 -10.69 18.18 -33.69
N LEU A 612 -10.49 17.08 -32.98
CA LEU A 612 -11.51 16.07 -32.71
C LEU A 612 -12.07 16.13 -31.28
N TRP A 613 -11.24 16.55 -30.33
CA TRP A 613 -11.60 16.64 -28.92
C TRP A 613 -10.86 17.79 -28.24
N ALA A 614 -11.50 18.45 -27.28
CA ALA A 614 -10.90 19.47 -26.44
C ALA A 614 -11.42 19.45 -25.00
N LYS A 615 -10.53 19.70 -24.03
CA LYS A 615 -10.87 19.89 -22.62
C LYS A 615 -10.08 21.05 -22.05
N SER A 616 -10.78 21.93 -21.33
CA SER A 616 -10.16 23.00 -20.55
C SER A 616 -10.33 22.73 -19.07
N GLU A 617 -9.26 22.91 -18.29
CA GLU A 617 -9.27 22.63 -16.86
C GLU A 617 -8.41 23.63 -16.08
N ASN A 618 -8.89 24.02 -14.91
CA ASN A 618 -8.11 24.81 -13.96
C ASN A 618 -7.24 23.87 -13.14
N VAL A 619 -5.92 24.02 -13.30
CA VAL A 619 -4.95 23.22 -12.57
C VAL A 619 -4.17 24.08 -11.59
N THR A 620 -3.85 23.49 -10.45
CA THR A 620 -2.81 24.03 -9.57
C THR A 620 -1.43 23.66 -10.12
N ARG A 621 -0.42 24.44 -9.75
CA ARG A 621 0.99 24.17 -10.05
C ARG A 621 1.36 22.73 -9.66
N GLY A 622 2.25 22.13 -10.45
CA GLY A 622 2.82 20.81 -10.22
C GLY A 622 2.21 19.73 -11.10
N LYS A 623 2.55 18.48 -10.79
CA LYS A 623 2.16 17.30 -11.59
C LYS A 623 0.66 17.06 -11.55
N LYS A 624 0.10 16.72 -12.72
CA LYS A 624 -1.31 16.45 -12.97
C LYS A 624 -1.45 15.27 -13.92
N THR A 625 -2.62 14.65 -13.84
CA THR A 625 -2.94 13.47 -14.63
C THR A 625 -4.32 13.64 -15.25
N GLU A 626 -4.41 13.46 -16.56
CA GLU A 626 -5.64 13.57 -17.33
C GLU A 626 -5.87 12.33 -18.17
N ARG A 627 -7.14 12.07 -18.53
CA ARG A 627 -7.56 10.85 -19.23
C ARG A 627 -8.32 11.19 -20.50
N TRP A 628 -8.10 10.39 -21.54
CA TRP A 628 -8.88 10.45 -22.77
C TRP A 628 -9.26 9.05 -23.26
N ASN A 629 -10.55 8.87 -23.55
CA ASN A 629 -11.16 7.57 -23.86
C ASN A 629 -11.33 7.29 -25.37
N GLY A 630 -10.56 7.98 -26.22
CA GLY A 630 -10.63 7.79 -27.67
C GLY A 630 -11.93 8.28 -28.33
N LYS A 631 -12.68 9.18 -27.69
CA LYS A 631 -13.91 9.78 -28.25
C LYS A 631 -13.72 11.24 -28.64
N SER A 632 -14.47 11.69 -29.66
CA SER A 632 -14.57 13.10 -30.03
C SER A 632 -15.38 13.92 -29.01
N ASP A 633 -15.41 15.25 -29.18
CA ASP A 633 -16.24 16.19 -28.38
C ASP A 633 -17.73 15.79 -28.34
N ASN A 634 -18.23 15.16 -29.41
CA ASN A 634 -19.62 14.70 -29.49
C ASN A 634 -19.85 13.31 -28.87
N GLY A 635 -18.85 12.75 -28.18
CA GLY A 635 -18.91 11.42 -27.57
C GLY A 635 -18.81 10.26 -28.58
N ILE A 636 -18.53 10.55 -29.86
CA ILE A 636 -18.41 9.53 -30.91
C ILE A 636 -17.04 8.86 -30.80
N PRO A 637 -16.95 7.52 -30.69
CA PRO A 637 -15.68 6.79 -30.69
C PRO A 637 -14.92 6.99 -32.00
N LEU A 638 -13.64 7.34 -31.90
CA LEU A 638 -12.77 7.52 -33.06
C LEU A 638 -12.24 6.16 -33.57
N PRO A 639 -11.90 6.02 -34.87
CA PRO A 639 -11.36 4.77 -35.43
C PRO A 639 -9.92 4.49 -34.95
N SER A 640 -9.44 3.25 -35.10
CA SER A 640 -8.02 2.94 -34.89
C SER A 640 -7.16 3.81 -35.81
N GLY A 641 -6.09 4.40 -35.28
CA GLY A 641 -5.30 5.36 -36.04
C GLY A 641 -4.32 6.18 -35.19
N ILE A 642 -3.58 7.04 -35.89
CA ILE A 642 -2.65 7.98 -35.28
C ILE A 642 -3.38 9.29 -34.99
N TYR A 643 -3.21 9.79 -33.77
CA TYR A 643 -3.72 11.08 -33.31
C TYR A 643 -2.59 11.90 -32.67
N PHE A 644 -2.82 13.19 -32.51
CA PHE A 644 -1.88 14.08 -31.83
C PHE A 644 -2.56 14.79 -30.67
N LEU A 645 -2.03 14.59 -29.47
CA LEU A 645 -2.35 15.41 -28.31
C LEU A 645 -1.58 16.72 -28.41
N ARG A 646 -2.27 17.83 -28.12
CA ARG A 646 -1.70 19.15 -27.86
C ARG A 646 -2.11 19.59 -26.47
N LEU A 647 -1.13 19.84 -25.61
CA LEU A 647 -1.30 20.47 -24.30
C LEU A 647 -0.81 21.91 -24.39
N SER A 648 -1.66 22.88 -24.08
CA SER A 648 -1.32 24.30 -24.11
C SER A 648 -1.59 24.98 -22.77
N PHE A 649 -0.68 25.86 -22.38
CA PHE A 649 -0.80 26.70 -21.19
C PHE A 649 -0.18 28.07 -21.48
N LYS A 650 -0.98 29.14 -21.41
CA LYS A 650 -0.58 30.49 -21.84
C LYS A 650 0.04 30.48 -23.25
N ASN A 651 1.33 30.77 -23.38
CA ASN A 651 2.06 30.81 -24.66
C ASN A 651 2.88 29.54 -24.93
N GLU A 652 2.78 28.53 -24.07
CA GLU A 652 3.54 27.28 -24.18
C GLU A 652 2.67 26.15 -24.71
N THR A 653 3.29 25.22 -25.44
CA THR A 653 2.60 24.06 -26.01
C THR A 653 3.53 22.86 -26.07
N GLU A 654 3.01 21.70 -25.68
CA GLU A 654 3.66 20.40 -25.80
C GLU A 654 2.75 19.47 -26.63
N THR A 655 3.35 18.57 -27.40
CA THR A 655 2.60 17.64 -28.26
C THR A 655 3.08 16.21 -28.14
N ALA A 656 2.16 15.25 -28.19
CA ALA A 656 2.48 13.83 -28.21
C ALA A 656 1.68 13.08 -29.27
N LYS A 657 2.33 12.10 -29.90
CA LYS A 657 1.68 11.16 -30.81
C LYS A 657 0.95 10.08 -30.02
N LEU A 658 -0.30 9.79 -30.38
CA LEU A 658 -1.12 8.72 -29.83
C LEU A 658 -1.39 7.66 -30.89
N LEU A 659 -1.36 6.39 -30.51
CA LEU A 659 -1.80 5.26 -31.35
C LEU A 659 -2.99 4.56 -30.71
N LEU A 660 -4.18 4.77 -31.27
CA LEU A 660 -5.41 4.07 -30.87
C LEU A 660 -5.53 2.75 -31.64
N LEU A 661 -5.67 1.64 -30.92
CA LEU A 661 -5.87 0.30 -31.45
C LEU A 661 -7.17 -0.29 -30.87
N LYS A 662 -8.22 -0.33 -31.69
CA LYS A 662 -9.43 -1.12 -31.37
C LYS A 662 -9.27 -2.59 -31.70
#